data_AF-A0A6A7BTI3-F1
#
_entry.id   AF-A0A6A7BTI3-F1
#
_cell.length_a   1.000
_cell.length_b   1.000
_cell.length_c   1.000
_cell.angle_alpha   90.00
_cell.angle_beta   90.00
_cell.angle_gamma   90.00
#
_symmetry.space_group_name_H-M   'P 1'
#
loop_
_entity.id
_entity.type
_entity.pdbx_description
1 polymer ?
#
loop_
_entity_poly.entity_id
_entity_poly.type
_entity_poly.pdbx_seq_one_letter_code
_entity_poly.pdbx_strand_id
1 'polypeptide(L)'
;MASTVVKVKESLLGFDSDAGSEARRSFQKHCVVDESTGQEFLSEDAFVDAIAPAGEDFRKIKRSQYAILFDVADRGRTDRVTLEDWLVFNDLLQKPDADYEIAFRVFADPRTGQVDVDTFKETIGANKSRQSVSFDWDGHWAALYLGDKKHRHPMTYPQFAQMLRALQGERVRQAFLHYDKNGDGYIEPADFQTIIQETAAHKLSDHLLASLPSLCNISPGSKISYANVRAFLNVIRDMDLVELIIRNAVGRSPDGKITRHDFLDEAARVTRFSHFTPMEADILFHFASLDQPAGRLGLMDFARVLDPSWHSSGSRFTDTGGISTVAEKAVAGTTTVLGSLLVSLHHFGLGAIAGAFGAFMVYPIDLVKTRMQNQRQSRVGQLLYKNSIDCFSKVLRNEGARGLYSGVLPQLIGVAPEKAIKLTVNDLVRGKFTEPTTGRIPLWAELLAGGSAGGAQVIFTNPLEIVKIRLQVQGEAAKAAAREGEEFTKRSAMWIVRHLGLMGLYKGASACLLRDVPFSAIYFPAYSHLKRDMFGESPAKKLGVLQLLTAAAIAGMPAAYLTTPCDVIKTRLQVEARKGDTSYNGLRDAAVKVFREEGARAFFKGGVARVVRSSPQFGFTLAAYEVLQNALPMPGHETAPHAPTPSQSIPGLQEARTPLPYLRSRNALQIILDLDLGFSRLKKPDGAATGHTWLPKFRSAAPAAPVTAAEEPRE
;
A
#
# COMPACT_ATOMS: atom_id res chain seq x y z
N MET A 1 -25.72 31.60 41.52
CA MET A 1 -24.49 32.11 40.87
C MET A 1 -23.50 31.01 40.45
N ALA A 2 -23.94 29.78 40.13
CA ALA A 2 -23.03 28.67 39.74
C ALA A 2 -23.06 28.35 38.22
N SER A 3 -24.01 28.92 37.47
CA SER A 3 -24.18 28.66 36.01
C SER A 3 -23.21 29.45 35.12
N THR A 4 -22.59 30.52 35.63
CA THR A 4 -21.68 31.38 34.86
C THR A 4 -20.21 30.96 34.90
N VAL A 5 -19.80 30.08 35.82
CA VAL A 5 -18.38 29.69 35.96
C VAL A 5 -17.94 28.65 34.92
N VAL A 6 -18.87 27.82 34.42
CA VAL A 6 -18.55 26.81 33.39
C VAL A 6 -18.30 27.46 32.02
N LYS A 7 -19.01 28.55 31.70
CA LYS A 7 -18.87 29.27 30.42
C LYS A 7 -17.52 29.98 30.22
N VAL A 8 -16.79 30.26 31.29
CA VAL A 8 -15.55 31.06 31.24
C VAL A 8 -14.29 30.20 31.00
N LYS A 9 -14.38 28.87 31.18
CA LYS A 9 -13.23 27.98 30.90
C LYS A 9 -13.14 27.50 29.44
N GLU A 10 -14.19 27.66 28.64
CA GLU A 10 -14.21 27.26 27.23
C GLU A 10 -13.53 28.30 26.31
N SER A 11 -13.21 29.51 26.80
CA SER A 11 -12.72 30.62 25.96
C SER A 11 -11.19 30.69 25.74
N LEU A 12 -10.43 29.66 26.12
CA LEU A 12 -8.95 29.67 26.04
C LEU A 12 -8.37 28.73 24.99
N LEU A 13 -9.20 28.07 24.18
CA LEU A 13 -8.77 27.31 23.01
C LEU A 13 -9.10 28.13 21.77
N GLY A 14 -8.08 28.39 20.93
CA GLY A 14 -8.20 29.26 19.77
C GLY A 14 -9.31 28.81 18.82
N PHE A 15 -10.16 29.76 18.42
CA PHE A 15 -11.14 29.55 17.36
C PHE A 15 -10.41 29.53 16.01
N ASP A 16 -10.23 28.36 15.41
CA ASP A 16 -9.92 28.27 13.97
C ASP A 16 -11.23 28.43 13.19
N SER A 17 -11.39 29.58 12.52
CA SER A 17 -12.57 29.90 11.71
C SER A 17 -12.85 28.89 10.59
N ASP A 18 -11.82 28.16 10.16
CA ASP A 18 -11.90 27.15 9.09
C ASP A 18 -12.62 25.88 9.54
N ALA A 19 -12.45 25.45 10.78
CA ALA A 19 -13.04 24.20 11.29
C ALA A 19 -14.58 24.28 11.42
N GLY A 20 -15.10 25.45 11.76
CA GLY A 20 -16.55 25.71 11.77
C GLY A 20 -17.16 25.69 10.36
N SER A 21 -16.39 26.08 9.34
CA SER A 21 -16.85 26.05 7.94
C SER A 21 -16.94 24.63 7.38
N GLU A 22 -16.00 23.77 7.76
CA GLU A 22 -15.97 22.36 7.37
C GLU A 22 -17.09 21.57 8.06
N ALA A 23 -17.34 21.83 9.35
CA ALA A 23 -18.43 21.23 10.10
C ALA A 23 -19.81 21.53 9.48
N ARG A 24 -20.04 22.78 9.06
CA ARG A 24 -21.28 23.17 8.36
C ARG A 24 -21.43 22.47 7.02
N ARG A 25 -20.34 22.35 6.25
CA ARG A 25 -20.35 21.63 4.97
C ARG A 25 -20.65 20.14 5.16
N SER A 26 -20.10 19.53 6.22
CA SER A 26 -20.37 18.13 6.56
C SER A 26 -21.84 17.91 6.96
N PHE A 27 -22.40 18.84 7.74
CA PHE A 27 -23.83 18.81 8.11
C PHE A 27 -24.71 18.88 6.86
N GLN A 28 -24.49 19.86 5.99
CA GLN A 28 -25.28 20.03 4.76
C GLN A 28 -25.21 18.83 3.81
N LYS A 29 -24.12 18.07 3.85
CA LYS A 29 -23.95 16.87 3.02
C LYS A 29 -24.82 15.70 3.49
N HIS A 30 -25.09 15.60 4.79
CA HIS A 30 -25.77 14.44 5.38
C HIS A 30 -27.13 14.77 6.02
N CYS A 31 -27.51 16.05 6.13
CA CYS A 31 -28.76 16.45 6.76
C CYS A 31 -30.00 15.94 6.00
N VAL A 32 -31.01 15.58 6.77
CA VAL A 32 -32.35 15.25 6.30
C VAL A 32 -33.26 16.44 6.59
N VAL A 33 -34.15 16.77 5.65
CA VAL A 33 -35.14 17.83 5.82
C VAL A 33 -36.43 17.20 6.35
N ASP A 34 -36.96 17.74 7.45
CA ASP A 34 -38.30 17.36 7.89
C ASP A 34 -39.36 17.94 6.94
N GLU A 35 -40.10 17.07 6.26
CA GLU A 35 -41.16 17.44 5.31
C GLU A 35 -42.28 18.29 5.95
N SER A 36 -42.44 18.23 7.27
CA SER A 36 -43.51 18.94 8.00
C SER A 36 -43.12 20.33 8.50
N THR A 37 -41.85 20.55 8.83
CA THR A 37 -41.35 21.81 9.44
C THR A 37 -40.31 22.53 8.58
N GLY A 38 -39.80 21.89 7.53
CA GLY A 38 -38.73 22.40 6.69
C GLY A 38 -37.38 22.55 7.40
N GLN A 39 -37.25 22.02 8.63
CA GLN A 39 -36.02 22.11 9.40
C GLN A 39 -35.05 20.98 9.01
N GLU A 40 -33.78 21.35 8.84
CA GLU A 40 -32.67 20.42 8.58
C GLU A 40 -32.17 19.82 9.90
N PHE A 41 -32.05 18.49 9.96
CA PHE A 41 -31.51 17.77 11.10
C PHE A 41 -30.74 16.53 10.64
N LEU A 42 -29.87 15.99 11.49
CA LEU A 42 -29.26 14.68 11.26
C LEU A 42 -30.07 13.62 12.00
N SER A 43 -30.52 12.59 11.26
CA SER A 43 -31.00 11.34 11.84
C SER A 43 -29.83 10.51 12.37
N GLU A 44 -30.10 9.45 13.14
CA GLU A 44 -29.06 8.55 13.67
C GLU A 44 -28.16 7.98 12.56
N ASP A 45 -28.76 7.45 11.48
CA ASP A 45 -28.01 6.89 10.36
C ASP A 45 -27.19 7.97 9.64
N ALA A 46 -27.77 9.15 9.40
CA ALA A 46 -27.09 10.28 8.77
C ALA A 46 -25.94 10.84 9.62
N PHE A 47 -26.10 10.85 10.94
CA PHE A 47 -25.04 11.23 11.88
C PHE A 47 -23.90 10.22 11.83
N VAL A 48 -24.20 8.92 11.88
CA VAL A 48 -23.19 7.86 11.76
C VAL A 48 -22.47 7.94 10.41
N ASP A 49 -23.17 8.25 9.32
CA ASP A 49 -22.57 8.51 8.01
C ASP A 49 -21.61 9.71 8.02
N ALA A 50 -21.94 10.76 8.78
CA ALA A 50 -21.11 11.96 8.89
C ALA A 50 -19.84 11.76 9.74
N ILE A 51 -19.86 10.83 10.71
CA ILE A 51 -18.74 10.61 11.64
C ILE A 51 -17.96 9.31 11.41
N ALA A 52 -18.41 8.43 10.50
CA ALA A 52 -17.72 7.19 10.14
C ALA A 52 -17.31 7.20 8.66
N PRO A 53 -16.01 7.07 8.32
CA PRO A 53 -15.55 7.06 6.92
C PRO A 53 -16.14 5.90 6.11
N ALA A 54 -16.56 6.16 4.87
CA ALA A 54 -17.23 5.17 4.00
C ALA A 54 -16.35 4.00 3.50
N GLY A 55 -15.04 3.99 3.81
CA GLY A 55 -14.08 2.98 3.35
C GLY A 55 -13.14 2.45 4.43
N GLU A 56 -13.19 2.99 5.65
CA GLU A 56 -12.49 2.43 6.81
C GLU A 56 -13.52 1.66 7.64
N ASP A 57 -13.86 0.45 7.18
CA ASP A 57 -14.40 -0.54 8.09
C ASP A 57 -13.31 -0.80 9.12
N PHE A 58 -13.34 -0.13 10.27
CA PHE A 58 -12.59 -0.55 11.45
C PHE A 58 -13.23 -1.85 11.94
N ARG A 59 -13.00 -2.97 11.24
CA ARG A 59 -13.81 -4.21 11.23
C ARG A 59 -14.18 -4.81 12.60
N LYS A 60 -13.53 -4.42 13.70
CA LYS A 60 -13.88 -4.83 15.08
C LYS A 60 -14.88 -3.91 15.78
N ILE A 61 -14.90 -2.62 15.44
CA ILE A 61 -15.89 -1.65 15.89
C ILE A 61 -16.94 -1.52 14.79
N LYS A 62 -18.14 -2.04 15.05
CA LYS A 62 -19.22 -2.00 14.06
C LYS A 62 -19.68 -0.56 13.87
N ARG A 63 -20.05 -0.21 12.64
CA ARG A 63 -20.65 1.10 12.30
C ARG A 63 -21.83 1.46 13.21
N SER A 64 -22.63 0.47 13.58
CA SER A 64 -23.74 0.62 14.52
C SER A 64 -23.35 1.01 15.95
N GLN A 65 -22.08 0.88 16.34
CA GLN A 65 -21.60 1.29 17.67
C GLN A 65 -21.33 2.79 17.74
N TYR A 66 -21.08 3.44 16.60
CA TYR A 66 -20.97 4.90 16.51
C TYR A 66 -22.28 5.61 16.86
N ALA A 67 -23.41 4.91 16.80
CA ALA A 67 -24.70 5.41 17.24
C ALA A 67 -24.71 5.87 18.72
N ILE A 68 -23.82 5.34 19.57
CA ILE A 68 -23.73 5.81 20.97
C ILE A 68 -23.32 7.28 21.04
N LEU A 69 -22.52 7.75 20.07
CA LEU A 69 -22.09 9.13 20.01
C LEU A 69 -23.23 10.08 19.60
N PHE A 70 -24.30 9.55 19.01
CA PHE A 70 -25.51 10.31 18.68
C PHE A 70 -26.16 10.87 19.95
N ASP A 71 -26.23 10.07 21.03
CA ASP A 71 -26.82 10.50 22.31
C ASP A 71 -26.00 11.62 22.98
N VAL A 72 -24.70 11.72 22.66
CA VAL A 72 -23.82 12.80 23.14
C VAL A 72 -24.01 14.07 22.30
N ALA A 73 -24.31 13.92 21.01
CA ALA A 73 -24.61 15.03 20.12
C ALA A 73 -26.02 15.60 20.35
N ASP A 74 -27.03 14.75 20.57
CA ASP A 74 -28.42 15.16 20.83
C ASP A 74 -28.61 15.67 22.27
N ARG A 75 -28.28 16.94 22.49
CA ARG A 75 -28.42 17.60 23.79
C ARG A 75 -29.89 17.73 24.24
N GLY A 76 -30.82 17.76 23.29
CA GLY A 76 -32.25 17.90 23.52
C GLY A 76 -32.97 16.58 23.83
N ARG A 77 -32.32 15.42 23.57
CA ARG A 77 -32.96 14.09 23.57
C ARG A 77 -34.22 14.05 22.71
N THR A 78 -34.14 14.67 21.54
CA THR A 78 -35.25 14.76 20.57
C THR A 78 -35.17 13.70 19.48
N ASP A 79 -34.19 12.79 19.58
CA ASP A 79 -33.79 11.82 18.55
C ASP A 79 -33.41 12.51 17.21
N ARG A 80 -32.97 13.76 17.29
CA ARG A 80 -32.58 14.61 16.16
C ARG A 80 -31.42 15.50 16.57
N VAL A 81 -30.40 15.59 15.72
CA VAL A 81 -29.26 16.49 15.94
C VAL A 81 -29.43 17.71 15.04
N THR A 82 -29.62 18.87 15.65
CA THR A 82 -29.73 20.15 14.93
C THR A 82 -28.35 20.64 14.46
N LEU A 83 -28.31 21.66 13.60
CA LEU A 83 -27.05 22.28 13.20
C LEU A 83 -26.28 22.85 14.40
N GLU A 84 -26.97 23.40 15.40
CA GLU A 84 -26.34 23.93 16.61
C GLU A 84 -25.72 22.80 17.45
N ASP A 85 -26.45 21.71 17.62
CA ASP A 85 -25.96 20.51 18.32
C ASP A 85 -24.75 19.89 17.62
N TRP A 86 -24.79 19.82 16.29
CA TRP A 86 -23.68 19.33 15.47
C TRP A 86 -22.43 20.18 15.60
N LEU A 87 -22.56 21.51 15.62
CA LEU A 87 -21.43 22.42 15.80
C LEU A 87 -20.80 22.28 17.18
N VAL A 88 -21.62 22.14 18.23
CA VAL A 88 -21.14 21.90 19.60
C VAL A 88 -20.45 20.53 19.72
N PHE A 89 -20.97 19.50 19.06
CA PHE A 89 -20.34 18.19 19.01
C PHE A 89 -18.99 18.23 18.27
N ASN A 90 -18.89 18.95 17.17
CA ASN A 90 -17.62 19.09 16.45
C ASN A 90 -16.59 19.93 17.20
N ASP A 91 -17.03 20.93 17.98
CA ASP A 91 -16.17 21.68 18.91
C ASP A 91 -15.64 20.77 20.02
N LEU A 92 -16.50 19.91 20.58
CA LEU A 92 -16.09 18.87 21.53
C LEU A 92 -15.00 17.96 20.94
N LEU A 93 -15.13 17.53 19.68
CA LEU A 93 -14.13 16.68 19.00
C LEU A 93 -12.77 17.37 18.77
N GLN A 94 -12.72 18.70 18.80
CA GLN A 94 -11.48 19.46 18.65
C GLN A 94 -10.70 19.59 19.97
N LYS A 95 -11.33 19.29 21.11
CA LYS A 95 -10.65 19.33 22.40
C LYS A 95 -9.55 18.27 22.50
N PRO A 96 -8.43 18.57 23.19
CA PRO A 96 -7.30 17.65 23.30
C PRO A 96 -7.62 16.37 24.10
N ASP A 97 -8.65 16.40 24.94
CA ASP A 97 -9.16 15.32 25.80
C ASP A 97 -10.60 14.89 25.45
N ALA A 98 -11.03 15.18 24.21
CA ALA A 98 -12.37 14.87 23.71
C ALA A 98 -12.79 13.40 23.93
N ASP A 99 -11.84 12.48 23.86
CA ASP A 99 -12.03 11.05 24.04
C ASP A 99 -12.59 10.68 25.43
N TYR A 100 -12.05 11.29 26.49
CA TYR A 100 -12.56 11.11 27.85
C TYR A 100 -13.80 11.96 28.12
N GLU A 101 -13.87 13.18 27.57
CA GLU A 101 -15.03 14.06 27.78
C GLU A 101 -16.30 13.48 27.14
N ILE A 102 -16.19 12.89 25.95
CA ILE A 102 -17.30 12.16 25.30
C ILE A 102 -17.74 10.98 26.17
N ALA A 103 -16.79 10.15 26.61
CA ALA A 103 -17.10 9.01 27.49
C ALA A 103 -17.78 9.47 28.79
N PHE A 104 -17.35 10.59 29.38
CA PHE A 104 -17.98 11.19 30.55
C PHE A 104 -19.41 11.66 30.28
N ARG A 105 -19.64 12.35 29.16
CA ARG A 105 -20.97 12.88 28.79
C ARG A 105 -22.01 11.77 28.55
N VAL A 106 -21.59 10.56 28.20
CA VAL A 106 -22.48 9.39 28.11
C VAL A 106 -23.12 9.04 29.47
N PHE A 107 -22.39 9.24 30.59
CA PHE A 107 -22.85 8.85 31.93
C PHE A 107 -23.20 10.03 32.84
N ALA A 108 -22.74 11.24 32.53
CA ALA A 108 -22.94 12.41 33.37
C ALA A 108 -24.38 12.92 33.28
N ASP A 109 -24.92 13.36 34.42
CA ASP A 109 -26.19 14.10 34.43
C ASP A 109 -25.95 15.52 33.89
N PRO A 110 -26.65 15.94 32.82
CA PRO A 110 -26.50 17.28 32.24
C PRO A 110 -26.76 18.43 33.23
N ARG A 111 -27.51 18.19 34.32
CA ARG A 111 -27.85 19.21 35.32
C ARG A 111 -26.76 19.39 36.37
N THR A 112 -26.17 18.29 36.83
CA THR A 112 -25.18 18.31 37.91
C THR A 112 -23.76 18.38 37.37
N GLY A 113 -23.54 17.95 36.13
CA GLY A 113 -22.21 17.82 35.54
C GLY A 113 -21.34 16.78 36.27
N GLN A 114 -21.98 15.78 36.88
CA GLN A 114 -21.34 14.71 37.63
C GLN A 114 -21.94 13.35 37.24
N VAL A 115 -21.15 12.30 37.40
CA VAL A 115 -21.60 10.91 37.19
C VAL A 115 -22.09 10.36 38.52
N ASP A 116 -23.39 10.09 38.58
CA ASP A 116 -23.99 9.39 39.72
C ASP A 116 -23.66 7.88 39.66
N VAL A 117 -23.33 7.31 40.82
CA VAL A 117 -22.82 5.94 40.92
C VAL A 117 -23.90 4.91 40.56
N ASP A 118 -25.14 5.14 40.98
CA ASP A 118 -26.23 4.20 40.73
C ASP A 118 -26.61 4.22 39.25
N THR A 119 -26.74 5.42 38.69
CA THR A 119 -26.99 5.62 37.25
C THR A 119 -25.89 4.98 36.39
N PHE A 120 -24.63 5.13 36.81
CA PHE A 120 -23.49 4.51 36.12
C PHE A 120 -23.57 2.97 36.13
N LYS A 121 -23.85 2.36 37.30
CA LYS A 121 -24.00 0.90 37.43
C LYS A 121 -25.17 0.36 36.61
N GLU A 122 -26.30 1.06 36.62
CA GLU A 122 -27.48 0.70 35.81
C GLU A 122 -27.17 0.74 34.31
N THR A 123 -26.48 1.80 33.85
CA THR A 123 -26.14 1.99 32.44
C THR A 123 -25.19 0.90 31.93
N ILE A 124 -24.20 0.51 32.74
CA ILE A 124 -23.31 -0.62 32.42
C ILE A 124 -24.08 -1.95 32.44
N GLY A 125 -24.92 -2.17 33.45
CA GLY A 125 -25.74 -3.38 33.59
C GLY A 125 -26.67 -3.60 32.40
N ALA A 126 -27.30 -2.53 31.89
CA ALA A 126 -28.18 -2.58 30.72
C ALA A 126 -27.44 -2.95 29.43
N ASN A 127 -26.19 -2.50 29.28
CA ASN A 127 -25.39 -2.75 28.08
C ASN A 127 -24.58 -4.05 28.12
N LYS A 128 -24.54 -4.74 29.26
CA LYS A 128 -23.72 -5.94 29.47
C LYS A 128 -23.94 -7.02 28.40
N SER A 129 -22.87 -7.53 27.80
CA SER A 129 -22.95 -8.64 26.85
C SER A 129 -23.37 -9.96 27.55
N ARG A 130 -24.09 -10.84 26.83
CA ARG A 130 -24.65 -12.10 27.40
C ARG A 130 -23.57 -13.05 27.95
N GLN A 131 -22.31 -12.85 27.61
CA GLN A 131 -21.19 -13.72 27.96
C GLN A 131 -20.19 -13.05 28.92
N SER A 132 -20.34 -11.78 29.32
CA SER A 132 -19.27 -11.12 30.08
C SER A 132 -19.21 -11.50 31.56
N VAL A 133 -17.98 -11.74 32.04
CA VAL A 133 -17.67 -11.98 33.45
C VAL A 133 -18.24 -10.85 34.32
N SER A 134 -18.85 -11.21 35.45
CA SER A 134 -19.40 -10.22 36.40
C SER A 134 -18.30 -9.37 37.02
N PHE A 135 -18.49 -8.04 36.96
CA PHE A 135 -17.65 -7.08 37.66
C PHE A 135 -18.27 -6.73 39.02
N ASP A 136 -17.48 -6.83 40.08
CA ASP A 136 -17.85 -6.43 41.43
C ASP A 136 -17.65 -4.93 41.63
N TRP A 137 -18.72 -4.19 41.43
CA TRP A 137 -18.79 -2.74 41.66
C TRP A 137 -18.85 -2.33 43.13
N ASP A 138 -18.92 -3.29 44.05
CA ASP A 138 -18.91 -3.07 45.49
C ASP A 138 -17.58 -3.53 46.12
N GLY A 139 -16.63 -4.00 45.30
CA GLY A 139 -15.32 -4.42 45.74
C GLY A 139 -14.44 -3.28 46.24
N HIS A 140 -13.36 -3.64 46.92
CA HIS A 140 -12.44 -2.67 47.55
C HIS A 140 -11.89 -1.64 46.55
N TRP A 141 -11.55 -2.06 45.33
CA TRP A 141 -11.06 -1.14 44.28
C TRP A 141 -12.14 -0.11 43.89
N ALA A 142 -13.38 -0.54 43.71
CA ALA A 142 -14.48 0.34 43.30
C ALA A 142 -14.82 1.35 44.41
N ALA A 143 -14.74 0.94 45.67
CA ALA A 143 -14.96 1.82 46.82
C ALA A 143 -13.97 2.99 46.90
N LEU A 144 -12.74 2.85 46.36
CA LEU A 144 -11.76 3.94 46.31
C LEU A 144 -12.19 5.10 45.39
N TYR A 145 -13.03 4.82 44.39
CA TYR A 145 -13.51 5.81 43.43
C TYR A 145 -14.98 6.21 43.66
N LEU A 146 -15.81 5.26 44.09
CA LEU A 146 -17.26 5.41 44.20
C LEU A 146 -17.75 5.59 45.65
N GLY A 147 -16.87 5.33 46.62
CA GLY A 147 -17.22 5.22 48.03
C GLY A 147 -17.79 3.85 48.42
N ASP A 148 -17.78 3.55 49.71
CA ASP A 148 -18.37 2.32 50.26
C ASP A 148 -19.88 2.28 50.07
N LYS A 149 -20.50 1.09 50.22
CA LYS A 149 -21.97 0.91 50.15
C LYS A 149 -22.78 1.91 50.98
N LYS A 150 -22.19 2.44 52.06
CA LYS A 150 -22.82 3.40 52.98
C LYS A 150 -22.53 4.87 52.65
N HIS A 151 -21.46 5.16 51.92
CA HIS A 151 -20.96 6.52 51.68
C HIS A 151 -20.59 6.71 50.21
N ARG A 152 -21.54 6.52 49.31
CA ARG A 152 -21.32 6.76 47.88
C ARG A 152 -21.24 8.25 47.59
N HIS A 153 -20.36 8.63 46.68
CA HIS A 153 -20.24 10.01 46.21
C HIS A 153 -20.22 10.08 44.68
N PRO A 154 -20.81 11.13 44.08
CA PRO A 154 -20.76 11.34 42.64
C PRO A 154 -19.33 11.65 42.20
N MET A 155 -19.01 11.34 40.94
CA MET A 155 -17.70 11.59 40.36
C MET A 155 -17.71 12.82 39.47
N THR A 156 -16.70 13.67 39.64
CA THR A 156 -16.37 14.74 38.69
C THR A 156 -15.65 14.19 37.46
N TYR A 157 -15.61 14.94 36.36
CA TYR A 157 -14.92 14.54 35.13
C TYR A 157 -13.48 14.02 35.35
N PRO A 158 -12.58 14.72 36.08
CA PRO A 158 -11.22 14.22 36.29
C PRO A 158 -11.16 12.90 37.07
N GLN A 159 -12.03 12.72 38.06
CA GLN A 159 -12.11 11.49 38.85
C GLN A 159 -12.61 10.33 38.00
N PHE A 160 -13.64 10.57 37.18
CA PHE A 160 -14.20 9.59 36.27
C PHE A 160 -13.19 9.14 35.22
N ALA A 161 -12.49 10.08 34.57
CA ALA A 161 -11.46 9.78 33.58
C ALA A 161 -10.33 8.91 34.18
N GLN A 162 -9.88 9.24 35.39
CA GLN A 162 -8.84 8.47 36.07
C GLN A 162 -9.33 7.07 36.48
N MET A 163 -10.59 6.93 36.90
CA MET A 163 -11.21 5.64 37.19
C MET A 163 -11.28 4.77 35.93
N LEU A 164 -11.75 5.30 34.79
CA LEU A 164 -11.84 4.56 33.53
C LEU A 164 -10.49 3.98 33.11
N ARG A 165 -9.42 4.76 33.23
CA ARG A 165 -8.06 4.30 32.91
C ARG A 165 -7.61 3.12 33.80
N ALA A 166 -8.02 3.09 35.06
CA ALA A 166 -7.68 2.02 36.00
C ALA A 166 -8.63 0.79 35.89
N LEU A 167 -9.85 1.00 35.41
CA LEU A 167 -10.92 -0.01 35.37
C LEU A 167 -10.55 -1.23 34.52
N GLN A 168 -9.93 -1.03 33.35
CA GLN A 168 -9.57 -2.15 32.45
C GLN A 168 -8.67 -3.19 33.16
N GLY A 169 -7.68 -2.71 33.93
CA GLY A 169 -6.78 -3.57 34.69
C GLY A 169 -7.49 -4.31 35.82
N GLU A 170 -8.44 -3.64 36.49
CA GLU A 170 -9.25 -4.26 37.54
C GLU A 170 -10.21 -5.31 36.98
N ARG A 171 -10.84 -5.06 35.82
CA ARG A 171 -11.71 -6.03 35.14
C ARG A 171 -10.96 -7.34 34.87
N VAL A 172 -9.75 -7.26 34.33
CA VAL A 172 -8.90 -8.43 34.08
C VAL A 172 -8.51 -9.12 35.38
N ARG A 173 -8.20 -8.37 36.44
CA ARG A 173 -7.88 -8.93 37.76
C ARG A 173 -9.05 -9.70 38.36
N GLN A 174 -10.25 -9.15 38.33
CA GLN A 174 -11.45 -9.82 38.84
C GLN A 174 -11.81 -11.05 37.98
N ALA A 175 -11.66 -10.94 36.66
CA ALA A 175 -11.86 -12.08 35.77
C ALA A 175 -10.84 -13.20 36.03
N PHE A 176 -9.57 -12.87 36.26
CA PHE A 176 -8.55 -13.84 36.67
C PHE A 176 -8.95 -14.57 37.96
N LEU A 177 -9.39 -13.83 38.99
CA LEU A 177 -9.84 -14.41 40.25
C LEU A 177 -11.10 -15.27 40.10
N HIS A 178 -11.95 -14.98 39.11
CA HIS A 178 -13.13 -15.80 38.81
C HIS A 178 -12.74 -17.18 38.25
N TYR A 179 -11.70 -17.25 37.43
CA TYR A 179 -11.22 -18.51 36.84
C TYR A 179 -10.20 -19.26 37.73
N ASP A 180 -9.46 -18.55 38.60
CA ASP A 180 -8.59 -19.15 39.62
C ASP A 180 -9.39 -19.71 40.81
N LYS A 181 -10.06 -20.84 40.57
CA LYS A 181 -10.92 -21.51 41.57
C LYS A 181 -10.16 -22.00 42.80
N ASN A 182 -8.87 -22.29 42.66
CA ASN A 182 -8.05 -22.89 43.71
C ASN A 182 -7.22 -21.87 44.49
N GLY A 183 -7.16 -20.62 44.02
CA GLY A 183 -6.35 -19.56 44.61
C GLY A 183 -4.85 -19.82 44.49
N ASP A 184 -4.41 -20.60 43.50
CA ASP A 184 -3.01 -20.97 43.31
C ASP A 184 -2.25 -19.95 42.44
N GLY A 185 -2.95 -18.97 41.87
CA GLY A 185 -2.37 -17.93 41.02
C GLY A 185 -2.16 -18.36 39.57
N TYR A 186 -2.82 -19.44 39.12
CA TYR A 186 -2.75 -19.97 37.77
C TYR A 186 -4.15 -20.21 37.16
N ILE A 187 -4.26 -19.99 35.85
CA ILE A 187 -5.47 -20.27 35.06
C ILE A 187 -5.14 -21.13 33.84
N GLU A 188 -6.15 -21.79 33.27
CA GLU A 188 -5.96 -22.56 32.04
C GLU A 188 -5.80 -21.63 30.82
N PRO A 189 -5.09 -22.05 29.77
CA PRO A 189 -4.91 -21.24 28.56
C PRO A 189 -6.21 -20.82 27.87
N ALA A 190 -7.25 -21.65 27.96
CA ALA A 190 -8.58 -21.35 27.44
C ALA A 190 -9.25 -20.21 28.23
N ASP A 191 -9.13 -20.23 29.56
CA ASP A 191 -9.69 -19.18 30.43
C ASP A 191 -9.02 -17.83 30.14
N PHE A 192 -7.69 -17.83 29.98
CA PHE A 192 -6.96 -16.62 29.57
C PHE A 192 -7.46 -16.07 28.23
N GLN A 193 -7.67 -16.94 27.23
CA GLN A 193 -8.20 -16.53 25.94
C GLN A 193 -9.57 -15.86 26.08
N THR A 194 -10.48 -16.43 26.89
CA THR A 194 -11.79 -15.84 27.18
C THR A 194 -11.68 -14.48 27.84
N ILE A 195 -10.85 -14.35 28.89
CA ILE A 195 -10.65 -13.07 29.60
C ILE A 195 -10.21 -11.96 28.63
N ILE A 196 -9.23 -12.25 27.76
CA ILE A 196 -8.70 -11.25 26.81
C ILE A 196 -9.71 -10.97 25.69
N GLN A 197 -10.44 -11.97 25.22
CA GLN A 197 -11.49 -11.77 24.22
C GLN A 197 -12.61 -10.85 24.72
N GLU A 198 -12.96 -10.93 26.01
CA GLU A 198 -13.99 -10.07 26.60
C GLU A 198 -13.51 -8.66 26.93
N THR A 199 -12.24 -8.50 27.31
CA THR A 199 -11.73 -7.24 27.87
C THR A 199 -10.92 -6.40 26.88
N ALA A 200 -10.31 -7.02 25.86
CA ALA A 200 -9.35 -6.35 24.98
C ALA A 200 -9.41 -6.80 23.50
N ALA A 201 -10.36 -7.63 23.06
CA ALA A 201 -10.41 -8.13 21.68
C ALA A 201 -10.36 -7.05 20.59
N HIS A 202 -10.97 -5.88 20.86
CA HIS A 202 -11.03 -4.77 19.91
C HIS A 202 -9.69 -4.05 19.72
N LYS A 203 -8.69 -4.29 20.60
CA LYS A 203 -7.34 -3.70 20.54
C LYS A 203 -6.29 -4.64 19.93
N LEU A 204 -6.63 -5.90 19.66
CA LEU A 204 -5.66 -6.94 19.31
C LEU A 204 -5.87 -7.42 17.88
N SER A 205 -4.85 -7.99 17.24
CA SER A 205 -4.98 -8.62 15.92
C SER A 205 -5.67 -9.99 15.99
N ASP A 206 -6.27 -10.44 14.89
CA ASP A 206 -6.90 -11.78 14.86
C ASP A 206 -5.88 -12.92 14.97
N HIS A 207 -4.66 -12.68 14.45
CA HIS A 207 -3.55 -13.62 14.59
C HIS A 207 -3.15 -13.79 16.06
N LEU A 208 -3.06 -12.68 16.80
CA LEU A 208 -2.79 -12.70 18.22
C LEU A 208 -3.92 -13.39 18.99
N LEU A 209 -5.18 -13.05 18.72
CA LEU A 209 -6.35 -13.66 19.38
C LEU A 209 -6.45 -15.17 19.18
N ALA A 210 -6.09 -15.67 18.00
CA ALA A 210 -6.05 -17.11 17.71
C ALA A 210 -4.89 -17.81 18.43
N SER A 211 -3.80 -17.08 18.67
CA SER A 211 -2.56 -17.62 19.23
C SER A 211 -2.45 -17.47 20.76
N LEU A 212 -3.40 -16.80 21.43
CA LEU A 212 -3.40 -16.57 22.88
C LEU A 212 -3.09 -17.82 23.73
N PRO A 213 -3.63 -19.01 23.43
CA PRO A 213 -3.33 -20.21 24.22
C PRO A 213 -1.85 -20.61 24.18
N SER A 214 -1.10 -20.23 23.14
CA SER A 214 0.32 -20.55 23.00
C SER A 214 1.21 -19.87 24.05
N LEU A 215 0.68 -18.89 24.78
CA LEU A 215 1.41 -18.16 25.83
C LEU A 215 1.93 -19.09 26.94
N CYS A 216 1.27 -20.23 27.18
CA CYS A 216 1.75 -21.23 28.15
C CYS A 216 3.14 -21.77 27.80
N ASN A 217 3.55 -21.72 26.53
CA ASN A 217 4.87 -22.22 26.09
C ASN A 217 6.05 -21.39 26.61
N ILE A 218 5.82 -20.16 27.10
CA ILE A 218 6.87 -19.30 27.66
C ILE A 218 7.16 -19.64 29.12
N SER A 219 6.17 -20.19 29.84
CA SER A 219 6.30 -20.48 31.26
C SER A 219 6.68 -21.94 31.51
N PRO A 220 7.40 -22.24 32.61
CA PRO A 220 7.67 -23.62 33.02
C PRO A 220 6.39 -24.24 33.61
N GLY A 221 5.41 -24.54 32.76
CA GLY A 221 4.12 -25.12 33.13
C GLY A 221 3.08 -24.99 32.01
N SER A 222 2.09 -25.89 31.98
CA SER A 222 1.00 -25.83 31.01
C SER A 222 -0.03 -24.75 31.32
N LYS A 223 0.06 -24.11 32.49
CA LYS A 223 -0.88 -23.08 32.98
C LYS A 223 -0.30 -21.67 32.87
N ILE A 224 -1.18 -20.68 32.87
CA ILE A 224 -0.81 -19.26 32.75
C ILE A 224 -0.88 -18.60 34.14
N SER A 225 0.25 -18.04 34.60
CA SER A 225 0.31 -17.33 35.88
C SER A 225 -0.28 -15.92 35.78
N TYR A 226 -0.68 -15.34 36.91
CA TYR A 226 -1.10 -13.93 36.98
C TYR A 226 -0.01 -12.96 36.45
N ALA A 227 1.27 -13.30 36.65
CA ALA A 227 2.39 -12.50 36.16
C ALA A 227 2.41 -12.42 34.62
N ASN A 228 2.15 -13.53 33.93
CA ASN A 228 2.04 -13.55 32.46
C ASN A 228 0.90 -12.66 31.97
N VAL A 229 -0.27 -12.76 32.61
CA VAL A 229 -1.44 -11.93 32.29
C VAL A 229 -1.10 -10.46 32.45
N ARG A 230 -0.42 -10.10 33.55
CA ARG A 230 -0.03 -8.70 33.80
C ARG A 230 0.99 -8.18 32.79
N ALA A 231 2.00 -8.97 32.45
CA ALA A 231 2.99 -8.59 31.45
C ALA A 231 2.36 -8.43 30.06
N PHE A 232 1.47 -9.34 29.68
CA PHE A 232 0.70 -9.22 28.43
C PHE A 232 -0.12 -7.92 28.37
N LEU A 233 -0.82 -7.57 29.44
CA LEU A 233 -1.58 -6.31 29.52
C LEU A 233 -0.69 -5.06 29.45
N ASN A 234 0.50 -5.10 30.04
CA ASN A 234 1.45 -3.99 29.95
C ASN A 234 1.93 -3.77 28.50
N VAL A 235 2.23 -4.85 27.77
CA VAL A 235 2.61 -4.78 26.34
C VAL A 235 1.49 -4.16 25.50
N ILE A 236 0.24 -4.54 25.73
CA ILE A 236 -0.92 -3.97 25.02
C ILE A 236 -1.15 -2.50 25.38
N ARG A 237 -1.01 -2.15 26.67
CA ARG A 237 -1.21 -0.77 27.13
C ARG A 237 -0.19 0.17 26.51
N ASP A 238 1.06 -0.28 26.42
CA ASP A 238 2.18 0.54 25.97
C ASP A 238 2.53 0.22 24.50
N MET A 239 1.54 -0.20 23.70
CA MET A 239 1.73 -0.72 22.33
C MET A 239 2.36 0.30 21.38
N ASP A 240 1.96 1.57 21.45
CA ASP A 240 2.55 2.65 20.64
C ASP A 240 4.04 2.87 20.97
N LEU A 241 4.41 2.74 22.25
CA LEU A 241 5.79 2.85 22.70
C LEU A 241 6.61 1.63 22.25
N VAL A 242 6.04 0.43 22.39
CA VAL A 242 6.63 -0.82 21.87
C VAL A 242 6.90 -0.70 20.38
N GLU A 243 5.95 -0.17 19.63
CA GLU A 243 6.08 0.03 18.19
C GLU A 243 7.17 1.04 17.83
N LEU A 244 7.23 2.18 18.53
CA LEU A 244 8.29 3.17 18.35
C LEU A 244 9.69 2.57 18.60
N ILE A 245 9.83 1.78 19.67
CA ILE A 245 11.08 1.10 20.00
C ILE A 245 11.45 0.09 18.90
N ILE A 246 10.52 -0.73 18.43
CA ILE A 246 10.76 -1.70 17.35
C ILE A 246 11.19 -0.98 16.07
N ARG A 247 10.49 0.09 15.67
CA ARG A 247 10.83 0.87 14.47
C ARG A 247 12.25 1.43 14.56
N ASN A 248 12.61 2.01 15.71
CA ASN A 248 13.95 2.55 15.93
C ASN A 248 15.02 1.45 15.93
N ALA A 249 14.76 0.32 16.59
CA ALA A 249 15.68 -0.81 16.65
C ALA A 249 15.89 -1.44 15.26
N VAL A 250 14.81 -1.67 14.51
CA VAL A 250 14.86 -2.19 13.14
C VAL A 250 15.58 -1.22 12.20
N GLY A 251 15.30 0.09 12.31
CA GLY A 251 15.96 1.12 11.50
C GLY A 251 17.47 1.24 11.75
N ARG A 252 17.93 0.84 12.95
CA ARG A 252 19.36 0.77 13.30
C ARG A 252 20.03 -0.55 12.90
N SER A 253 19.23 -1.59 12.66
CA SER A 253 19.74 -2.91 12.32
C SER A 253 20.15 -2.98 10.85
N PRO A 254 21.36 -3.47 10.51
CA PRO A 254 21.87 -3.48 9.14
C PRO A 254 21.08 -4.41 8.21
N ASP A 255 20.44 -5.45 8.75
CA ASP A 255 19.61 -6.41 8.03
C ASP A 255 18.10 -6.18 8.21
N GLY A 256 17.71 -5.11 8.92
CA GLY A 256 16.30 -4.79 9.17
C GLY A 256 15.57 -5.81 10.06
N LYS A 257 16.31 -6.61 10.84
CA LYS A 257 15.79 -7.57 11.81
C LYS A 257 16.42 -7.36 13.18
N ILE A 258 15.66 -7.60 14.24
CA ILE A 258 16.08 -7.37 15.63
C ILE A 258 15.96 -8.65 16.46
N THR A 259 16.83 -8.77 17.45
CA THR A 259 16.74 -9.75 18.53
C THR A 259 16.05 -9.14 19.75
N ARG A 260 15.71 -9.97 20.74
CA ARG A 260 15.22 -9.53 22.04
C ARG A 260 16.17 -8.54 22.71
N HIS A 261 17.48 -8.78 22.61
CA HIS A 261 18.48 -7.91 23.21
C HIS A 261 18.49 -6.53 22.55
N ASP A 262 18.44 -6.49 21.20
CA ASP A 262 18.38 -5.24 20.45
C ASP A 262 17.14 -4.39 20.84
N PHE A 263 16.00 -5.06 21.07
CA PHE A 263 14.78 -4.40 21.54
C PHE A 263 14.95 -3.79 22.95
N LEU A 264 15.49 -4.57 23.90
CA LEU A 264 15.69 -4.09 25.28
C LEU A 264 16.73 -2.96 25.35
N ASP A 265 17.79 -3.04 24.54
CA ASP A 265 18.79 -1.99 24.43
C ASP A 265 18.22 -0.71 23.85
N GLU A 266 17.37 -0.79 22.82
CA GLU A 266 16.71 0.38 22.26
C GLU A 266 15.65 0.93 23.23
N ALA A 267 14.93 0.07 23.94
CA ALA A 267 14.00 0.48 24.98
C ALA A 267 14.71 1.29 26.08
N ALA A 268 15.90 0.84 26.51
CA ALA A 268 16.72 1.55 27.49
C ALA A 268 17.25 2.90 26.97
N ARG A 269 17.40 3.07 25.64
CA ARG A 269 17.80 4.35 25.03
C ARG A 269 16.63 5.32 24.90
N VAL A 270 15.45 4.81 24.55
CA VAL A 270 14.25 5.63 24.30
C VAL A 270 13.56 6.04 25.62
N THR A 271 13.54 5.14 26.60
CA THR A 271 12.80 5.34 27.85
C THR A 271 13.73 5.71 29.00
N ARG A 272 13.30 6.68 29.84
CA ARG A 272 14.05 7.09 31.03
C ARG A 272 13.64 6.32 32.30
N PHE A 273 12.36 5.95 32.40
CA PHE A 273 11.77 5.34 33.59
C PHE A 273 10.86 4.14 33.29
N SER A 274 10.57 3.88 32.00
CA SER A 274 9.68 2.80 31.58
C SER A 274 10.50 1.57 31.21
N HIS A 275 10.91 0.80 32.21
CA HIS A 275 11.66 -0.43 31.96
C HIS A 275 10.71 -1.56 31.56
N PHE A 276 10.90 -2.06 30.34
CA PHE A 276 10.26 -3.31 29.93
C PHE A 276 10.83 -4.46 30.73
N THR A 277 9.97 -5.27 31.31
CA THR A 277 10.41 -6.49 32.00
C THR A 277 10.91 -7.50 30.97
N PRO A 278 11.85 -8.39 31.35
CA PRO A 278 12.27 -9.49 30.48
C PRO A 278 11.08 -10.30 29.96
N MET A 279 10.07 -10.54 30.83
CA MET A 279 8.86 -11.28 30.48
C MET A 279 7.99 -10.54 29.45
N GLU A 280 7.84 -9.22 29.53
CA GLU A 280 7.13 -8.43 28.50
C GLU A 280 7.79 -8.57 27.13
N ALA A 281 9.13 -8.51 27.07
CA ALA A 281 9.87 -8.73 25.84
C ALA A 281 9.74 -10.19 25.34
N ASP A 282 9.72 -11.18 26.23
CA ASP A 282 9.52 -12.59 25.85
C ASP A 282 8.14 -12.82 25.23
N ILE A 283 7.10 -12.24 25.83
CA ILE A 283 5.72 -12.32 25.30
C ILE A 283 5.64 -11.73 23.90
N LEU A 284 6.22 -10.55 23.69
CA LEU A 284 6.24 -9.89 22.39
C LEU A 284 6.96 -10.73 21.33
N PHE A 285 8.16 -11.23 21.64
CA PHE A 285 8.95 -12.02 20.70
C PHE A 285 8.37 -13.43 20.47
N HIS A 286 7.72 -14.02 21.47
CA HIS A 286 6.99 -15.28 21.31
C HIS A 286 5.89 -15.15 20.26
N PHE A 287 4.99 -14.19 20.40
CA PHE A 287 3.90 -13.99 19.43
C PHE A 287 4.41 -13.61 18.04
N ALA A 288 5.48 -12.82 17.96
CA ALA A 288 6.05 -12.41 16.67
C ALA A 288 6.87 -13.53 15.97
N SER A 289 7.33 -14.55 16.71
CA SER A 289 8.13 -15.66 16.15
C SER A 289 7.33 -16.92 15.79
N LEU A 290 6.02 -16.97 16.07
CA LEU A 290 5.19 -18.17 15.84
C LEU A 290 5.29 -18.76 14.42
N ASP A 291 5.50 -17.91 13.41
CA ASP A 291 5.61 -18.32 12.00
C ASP A 291 7.08 -18.40 11.49
N GLN A 292 8.06 -17.97 12.29
CA GLN A 292 9.48 -17.95 11.93
C GLN A 292 10.35 -18.44 13.08
N PRO A 293 10.99 -19.62 12.98
CA PRO A 293 11.90 -20.13 14.01
C PRO A 293 13.25 -19.38 14.05
N ALA A 294 13.44 -18.35 13.22
CA ALA A 294 14.65 -17.55 13.21
C ALA A 294 14.61 -16.56 14.38
N GLY A 295 15.59 -16.63 15.29
CA GLY A 295 15.68 -15.74 16.46
C GLY A 295 15.90 -14.23 16.17
N ARG A 296 15.78 -13.79 14.91
CA ARG A 296 15.80 -12.38 14.49
C ARG A 296 14.54 -12.06 13.69
N LEU A 297 13.78 -11.07 14.14
CA LEU A 297 12.45 -10.74 13.63
C LEU A 297 12.46 -9.38 12.94
N GLY A 298 11.77 -9.27 11.80
CA GLY A 298 11.62 -8.03 11.06
C GLY A 298 10.35 -7.27 11.46
N LEU A 299 10.23 -6.04 10.97
CA LEU A 299 9.06 -5.17 11.25
C LEU A 299 7.73 -5.80 10.82
N MET A 300 7.72 -6.66 9.80
CA MET A 300 6.51 -7.37 9.34
C MET A 300 6.03 -8.42 10.33
N ASP A 301 6.96 -9.01 11.09
CA ASP A 301 6.65 -10.08 12.03
C ASP A 301 5.98 -9.47 13.27
N PHE A 302 6.46 -8.32 13.72
CA PHE A 302 5.82 -7.53 14.79
C PHE A 302 4.51 -6.88 14.35
N ALA A 303 4.41 -6.44 13.09
CA ALA A 303 3.18 -5.84 12.56
C ALA A 303 1.97 -6.76 12.74
N ARG A 304 2.13 -8.07 12.55
CA ARG A 304 1.03 -9.04 12.71
C ARG A 304 0.46 -9.11 14.11
N VAL A 305 1.30 -8.81 15.10
CA VAL A 305 0.98 -8.85 16.53
C VAL A 305 0.39 -7.51 16.96
N LEU A 306 0.99 -6.41 16.51
CA LEU A 306 0.70 -5.06 16.99
C LEU A 306 -0.40 -4.34 16.21
N ASP A 307 -0.66 -4.71 14.94
CA ASP A 307 -1.71 -4.08 14.13
C ASP A 307 -3.08 -4.73 14.38
N PRO A 308 -4.04 -4.01 15.00
CA PRO A 308 -5.38 -4.55 15.24
C PRO A 308 -6.15 -4.85 13.95
N SER A 309 -5.74 -4.28 12.81
CA SER A 309 -6.34 -4.51 11.49
C SER A 309 -5.73 -5.68 10.72
N TRP A 310 -4.72 -6.37 11.28
CA TRP A 310 -4.09 -7.52 10.66
C TRP A 310 -4.96 -8.79 10.72
N HIS A 311 -5.15 -9.44 9.56
CA HIS A 311 -5.93 -10.68 9.42
C HIS A 311 -5.04 -11.85 8.98
N SER A 312 -5.29 -13.04 9.54
CA SER A 312 -4.79 -14.31 8.98
C SER A 312 -5.54 -14.62 7.69
N SER A 313 -4.90 -14.46 6.53
CA SER A 313 -5.36 -15.08 5.28
C SER A 313 -5.07 -16.58 5.36
N GLY A 314 -5.84 -17.32 6.17
CA GLY A 314 -5.49 -18.69 6.51
C GLY A 314 -6.52 -19.41 7.37
N SER A 315 -7.77 -19.52 6.90
CA SER A 315 -8.67 -20.60 7.33
C SER A 315 -9.46 -21.12 6.12
N ARG A 316 -8.75 -21.87 5.26
CA ARG A 316 -9.33 -22.71 4.19
C ARG A 316 -8.55 -24.01 4.02
N PHE A 317 -7.98 -24.52 5.10
CA PHE A 317 -7.49 -25.89 5.14
C PHE A 317 -7.93 -26.50 6.47
N THR A 318 -8.41 -27.73 6.39
CA THR A 318 -9.01 -28.57 7.44
C THR A 318 -10.44 -28.20 7.86
N ASP A 319 -11.43 -28.59 7.05
CA ASP A 319 -12.28 -29.70 7.51
C ASP A 319 -12.82 -30.51 6.33
N THR A 320 -12.65 -31.82 6.43
CA THR A 320 -13.03 -32.84 5.45
C THR A 320 -14.49 -33.24 5.63
N GLY A 321 -15.31 -33.09 4.58
CA GLY A 321 -16.66 -33.67 4.55
C GLY A 321 -17.41 -33.40 3.25
N GLY A 322 -17.38 -34.38 2.34
CA GLY A 322 -18.53 -34.76 1.49
C GLY A 322 -19.04 -33.79 0.42
N ILE A 323 -18.55 -33.98 -0.82
CA ILE A 323 -19.33 -34.07 -2.07
C ILE A 323 -20.59 -33.19 -2.17
N SER A 324 -20.44 -31.88 -2.41
CA SER A 324 -21.38 -31.08 -3.20
C SER A 324 -20.93 -29.61 -3.25
N THR A 325 -20.02 -29.22 -4.15
CA THR A 325 -19.81 -27.79 -4.53
C THR A 325 -18.78 -27.65 -5.67
N VAL A 326 -18.72 -28.60 -6.60
CA VAL A 326 -17.92 -28.44 -7.83
C VAL A 326 -18.57 -27.41 -8.78
N ALA A 327 -19.89 -27.19 -8.66
CA ALA A 327 -20.62 -26.22 -9.48
C ALA A 327 -20.47 -24.77 -9.00
N GLU A 328 -20.39 -24.50 -7.69
CA GLU A 328 -20.30 -23.13 -7.17
C GLU A 328 -18.87 -22.55 -7.20
N LYS A 329 -17.84 -23.40 -7.21
CA LYS A 329 -16.44 -22.96 -7.36
C LYS A 329 -16.09 -22.46 -8.77
N ALA A 330 -16.91 -22.77 -9.78
CA ALA A 330 -16.66 -22.34 -11.16
C ALA A 330 -17.17 -20.93 -11.49
N VAL A 331 -17.98 -20.31 -10.62
CA VAL A 331 -18.58 -18.98 -10.87
C VAL A 331 -17.89 -17.87 -10.06
N ALA A 332 -17.41 -18.17 -8.85
CA ALA A 332 -16.75 -17.18 -8.00
C ALA A 332 -15.24 -16.98 -8.29
N GLY A 333 -14.56 -17.98 -8.88
CA GLY A 333 -13.15 -17.87 -9.29
C GLY A 333 -12.93 -17.06 -10.57
N THR A 334 -13.96 -16.95 -11.40
CA THR A 334 -13.88 -16.34 -12.74
C THR A 334 -13.91 -14.82 -12.65
N THR A 335 -14.66 -14.22 -11.72
CA THR A 335 -14.76 -12.76 -11.56
C THR A 335 -13.49 -12.14 -10.95
N THR A 336 -12.81 -12.83 -10.02
CA THR A 336 -11.55 -12.36 -9.41
C THR A 336 -10.35 -12.56 -10.33
N VAL A 337 -10.32 -13.65 -11.11
CA VAL A 337 -9.27 -13.91 -12.10
C VAL A 337 -9.43 -13.00 -13.31
N LEU A 338 -10.66 -12.78 -13.82
CA LEU A 338 -10.90 -11.87 -14.93
C LEU A 338 -10.57 -10.42 -14.55
N GLY A 339 -10.92 -9.98 -13.33
CA GLY A 339 -10.58 -8.65 -12.82
C GLY A 339 -9.07 -8.43 -12.67
N SER A 340 -8.35 -9.37 -12.08
CA SER A 340 -6.88 -9.29 -11.93
C SER A 340 -6.14 -9.43 -13.28
N LEU A 341 -6.67 -10.22 -14.21
CA LEU A 341 -6.21 -10.26 -15.60
C LEU A 341 -6.47 -8.95 -16.32
N LEU A 342 -7.65 -8.34 -16.17
CA LEU A 342 -7.99 -7.05 -16.78
C LEU A 342 -7.06 -5.94 -16.29
N VAL A 343 -6.76 -5.90 -14.98
CA VAL A 343 -5.84 -4.93 -14.39
C VAL A 343 -4.41 -5.14 -14.91
N SER A 344 -3.97 -6.39 -15.01
CA SER A 344 -2.63 -6.73 -15.53
C SER A 344 -2.52 -6.46 -17.04
N LEU A 345 -3.57 -6.74 -17.82
CA LEU A 345 -3.69 -6.40 -19.24
C LEU A 345 -3.70 -4.89 -19.46
N HIS A 346 -4.37 -4.14 -18.58
CA HIS A 346 -4.40 -2.69 -18.62
C HIS A 346 -3.02 -2.09 -18.37
N HIS A 347 -2.34 -2.47 -17.28
CA HIS A 347 -0.97 -2.00 -17.00
C HIS A 347 0.03 -2.42 -18.08
N PHE A 348 -0.09 -3.65 -18.58
CA PHE A 348 0.73 -4.13 -19.70
C PHE A 348 0.46 -3.33 -20.98
N GLY A 349 -0.81 -3.03 -21.27
CA GLY A 349 -1.24 -2.23 -22.41
C GLY A 349 -0.72 -0.79 -22.35
N LEU A 350 -0.87 -0.12 -21.22
CA LEU A 350 -0.33 1.23 -21.01
C LEU A 350 1.20 1.26 -21.14
N GLY A 351 1.89 0.28 -20.54
CA GLY A 351 3.34 0.13 -20.67
C GLY A 351 3.79 -0.14 -22.11
N ALA A 352 3.04 -0.94 -22.86
CA ALA A 352 3.31 -1.22 -24.27
C ALA A 352 3.15 0.04 -25.15
N ILE A 353 2.09 0.82 -24.95
CA ILE A 353 1.83 2.06 -25.69
C ILE A 353 2.89 3.12 -25.35
N ALA A 354 3.22 3.29 -24.06
CA ALA A 354 4.27 4.20 -23.63
C ALA A 354 5.63 3.81 -24.24
N GLY A 355 5.96 2.52 -24.24
CA GLY A 355 7.18 1.99 -24.85
C GLY A 355 7.23 2.20 -26.38
N ALA A 356 6.10 2.03 -27.06
CA ALA A 356 5.97 2.32 -28.48
C ALA A 356 6.16 3.82 -28.78
N PHE A 357 5.60 4.71 -27.95
CA PHE A 357 5.80 6.16 -28.07
C PHE A 357 7.27 6.56 -27.87
N GLY A 358 7.93 6.03 -26.86
CA GLY A 358 9.37 6.28 -26.65
C GLY A 358 10.22 5.80 -27.82
N ALA A 359 9.90 4.62 -28.36
CA ALA A 359 10.58 4.09 -29.56
C ALA A 359 10.34 4.96 -30.80
N PHE A 360 9.14 5.53 -30.95
CA PHE A 360 8.79 6.44 -32.04
C PHE A 360 9.59 7.75 -31.96
N MET A 361 9.64 8.41 -30.79
CA MET A 361 10.36 9.68 -30.61
C MET A 361 11.85 9.59 -30.95
N VAL A 362 12.46 8.44 -30.65
CA VAL A 362 13.90 8.22 -30.83
C VAL A 362 14.24 7.54 -32.17
N TYR A 363 13.23 7.17 -32.94
CA TYR A 363 13.40 6.48 -34.21
C TYR A 363 14.34 7.17 -35.22
N PRO A 364 14.38 8.52 -35.35
CA PRO A 364 15.35 9.19 -36.22
C PRO A 364 16.82 8.86 -35.88
N ILE A 365 17.14 8.68 -34.60
CA ILE A 365 18.49 8.31 -34.15
C ILE A 365 18.79 6.85 -34.55
N ASP A 366 17.79 5.97 -34.49
CA ASP A 366 17.91 4.58 -34.96
C ASP A 366 18.18 4.49 -36.47
N LEU A 367 17.52 5.33 -37.27
CA LEU A 367 17.77 5.38 -38.71
C LEU A 367 19.19 5.86 -39.03
N VAL A 368 19.64 6.94 -38.38
CA VAL A 368 21.00 7.47 -38.57
C VAL A 368 22.05 6.43 -38.16
N LYS A 369 21.85 5.74 -37.03
CA LYS A 369 22.72 4.66 -36.57
C LYS A 369 22.84 3.55 -37.61
N THR A 370 21.71 3.03 -38.10
CA THR A 370 21.70 1.89 -39.04
C THR A 370 22.35 2.23 -40.37
N ARG A 371 22.16 3.45 -40.89
CA ARG A 371 22.86 3.94 -42.09
C ARG A 371 24.37 4.12 -41.89
N MET A 372 24.76 4.72 -40.77
CA MET A 372 26.17 4.87 -40.40
C MET A 372 26.88 3.52 -40.22
N GLN A 373 26.20 2.50 -39.69
CA GLN A 373 26.73 1.13 -39.55
C GLN A 373 26.83 0.38 -40.89
N ASN A 374 25.87 0.64 -41.79
CA ASN A 374 25.84 0.06 -43.12
C ASN A 374 26.82 0.71 -44.11
N GLN A 375 27.34 1.91 -43.82
CA GLN A 375 28.30 2.59 -44.70
C GLN A 375 29.60 1.77 -44.83
N ARG A 376 29.76 1.12 -45.98
CA ARG A 376 30.95 0.34 -46.38
C ARG A 376 31.97 1.25 -47.05
N GLN A 377 33.25 1.04 -46.74
CA GLN A 377 34.33 1.85 -47.29
C GLN A 377 34.90 1.18 -48.54
N SER A 378 34.09 1.06 -49.60
CA SER A 378 34.47 0.20 -50.75
C SER A 378 35.22 0.90 -51.89
N ARG A 379 35.32 2.25 -51.93
CA ARG A 379 36.22 2.97 -52.85
C ARG A 379 36.83 4.23 -52.24
N VAL A 380 38.09 4.49 -52.59
CA VAL A 380 38.83 5.72 -52.28
C VAL A 380 38.07 6.92 -52.83
N GLY A 381 37.57 7.80 -51.95
CA GLY A 381 37.08 9.14 -52.34
C GLY A 381 35.60 9.49 -52.08
N GLN A 382 34.70 8.57 -51.70
CA GLN A 382 33.30 8.94 -51.41
C GLN A 382 32.74 8.23 -50.16
N LEU A 383 33.05 8.77 -48.97
CA LEU A 383 32.24 8.49 -47.77
C LEU A 383 30.88 9.19 -47.94
N LEU A 384 29.80 8.41 -47.95
CA LEU A 384 28.44 8.94 -48.14
C LEU A 384 28.05 9.93 -47.03
N TYR A 385 28.47 9.63 -45.80
CA TYR A 385 28.30 10.42 -44.59
C TYR A 385 29.65 10.60 -43.88
N LYS A 386 29.94 11.83 -43.47
CA LYS A 386 31.13 12.13 -42.66
C LYS A 386 30.91 11.75 -41.20
N ASN A 387 29.72 12.09 -40.66
CA ASN A 387 29.37 11.98 -39.25
C ASN A 387 27.86 11.66 -39.11
N SER A 388 27.40 11.26 -37.92
CA SER A 388 25.95 11.05 -37.65
C SER A 388 25.09 12.30 -37.93
N ILE A 389 25.62 13.50 -37.65
CA ILE A 389 24.91 14.78 -37.92
C ILE A 389 24.80 15.05 -39.43
N ASP A 390 25.86 14.76 -40.18
CA ASP A 390 25.87 14.87 -41.65
C ASP A 390 24.90 13.85 -42.28
N CYS A 391 24.82 12.64 -41.72
CA CYS A 391 23.80 11.65 -42.09
C CYS A 391 22.39 12.18 -41.87
N PHE A 392 22.07 12.66 -40.67
CA PHE A 392 20.76 13.22 -40.34
C PHE A 392 20.35 14.37 -41.30
N SER A 393 21.24 15.35 -41.50
CA SER A 393 20.99 16.50 -42.38
C SER A 393 20.75 16.07 -43.83
N LYS A 394 21.54 15.13 -44.33
CA LYS A 394 21.37 14.57 -45.68
C LYS A 394 20.10 13.73 -45.82
N VAL A 395 19.65 13.03 -44.80
CA VAL A 395 18.35 12.32 -44.85
C VAL A 395 17.22 13.36 -44.91
N LEU A 396 17.23 14.36 -44.03
CA LEU A 396 16.20 15.37 -43.98
C LEU A 396 16.09 16.18 -45.29
N ARG A 397 17.23 16.59 -45.85
CA ARG A 397 17.29 17.38 -47.10
C ARG A 397 16.79 16.61 -48.33
N ASN A 398 16.98 15.29 -48.37
CA ASN A 398 16.78 14.52 -49.59
C ASN A 398 15.59 13.55 -49.55
N GLU A 399 15.17 13.11 -48.36
CA GLU A 399 14.06 12.16 -48.17
C GLU A 399 12.92 12.77 -47.36
N GLY A 400 13.11 14.00 -46.85
CA GLY A 400 12.15 14.72 -46.03
C GLY A 400 11.97 14.12 -44.63
N ALA A 401 11.12 14.76 -43.84
CA ALA A 401 10.84 14.33 -42.46
C ALA A 401 10.23 12.92 -42.39
N ARG A 402 9.43 12.52 -43.39
CA ARG A 402 8.87 11.15 -43.47
C ARG A 402 9.94 10.08 -43.71
N GLY A 403 11.04 10.42 -44.38
CA GLY A 403 12.18 9.52 -44.60
C GLY A 403 12.83 9.06 -43.30
N LEU A 404 12.85 9.93 -42.27
CA LEU A 404 13.38 9.63 -40.93
C LEU A 404 12.63 8.49 -40.23
N TYR A 405 11.39 8.20 -40.63
CA TYR A 405 10.52 7.19 -40.02
C TYR A 405 10.32 5.93 -40.89
N SER A 406 11.11 5.77 -41.96
CA SER A 406 11.04 4.56 -42.80
C SER A 406 11.39 3.31 -41.99
N GLY A 407 10.43 2.39 -41.83
CA GLY A 407 10.59 1.14 -41.05
C GLY A 407 10.13 1.20 -39.59
N VAL A 408 9.47 2.29 -39.15
CA VAL A 408 9.00 2.45 -37.77
C VAL A 408 7.92 1.45 -37.38
N LEU A 409 7.03 1.09 -38.32
CA LEU A 409 5.88 0.22 -38.03
C LEU A 409 6.28 -1.20 -37.56
N PRO A 410 7.18 -1.94 -38.23
CA PRO A 410 7.70 -3.20 -37.70
C PRO A 410 8.36 -3.07 -36.32
N GLN A 411 9.02 -1.93 -36.05
CA GLN A 411 9.63 -1.68 -34.75
C GLN A 411 8.56 -1.56 -33.66
N LEU A 412 7.50 -0.78 -33.88
CA LEU A 412 6.44 -0.55 -32.88
C LEU A 412 5.69 -1.85 -32.54
N ILE A 413 5.38 -2.67 -33.54
CA ILE A 413 4.72 -3.97 -33.35
C ILE A 413 5.60 -4.91 -32.51
N GLY A 414 6.92 -4.84 -32.66
CA GLY A 414 7.86 -5.70 -31.96
C GLY A 414 8.12 -5.34 -30.50
N VAL A 415 7.90 -4.09 -30.07
CA VAL A 415 8.34 -3.61 -28.74
C VAL A 415 7.74 -4.41 -27.58
N ALA A 416 6.42 -4.63 -27.57
CA ALA A 416 5.77 -5.26 -26.43
C ALA A 416 6.07 -6.77 -26.33
N PRO A 417 5.96 -7.58 -27.41
CA PRO A 417 6.35 -8.99 -27.36
C PRO A 417 7.82 -9.18 -27.02
N GLU A 418 8.70 -8.33 -27.56
CA GLU A 418 10.13 -8.34 -27.27
C GLU A 418 10.38 -8.23 -25.76
N LYS A 419 9.79 -7.23 -25.10
CA LYS A 419 10.01 -6.99 -23.67
C LYS A 419 9.37 -8.06 -22.79
N ALA A 420 8.16 -8.52 -23.14
CA ALA A 420 7.45 -9.54 -22.40
C ALA A 420 8.28 -10.83 -22.30
N ILE A 421 8.72 -11.36 -23.44
CA ILE A 421 9.51 -12.60 -23.51
C ILE A 421 10.81 -12.45 -22.72
N LYS A 422 11.49 -11.30 -22.88
CA LYS A 422 12.78 -11.06 -22.24
C LYS A 422 12.67 -11.04 -20.70
N LEU A 423 11.65 -10.38 -20.16
CA LEU A 423 11.43 -10.30 -18.70
C LEU A 423 11.00 -11.66 -18.15
N THR A 424 10.01 -12.32 -18.78
CA THR A 424 9.51 -13.61 -18.32
C THR A 424 10.60 -14.69 -18.29
N VAL A 425 11.43 -14.78 -19.33
CA VAL A 425 12.50 -15.77 -19.37
C VAL A 425 13.61 -15.43 -18.37
N ASN A 426 13.93 -14.14 -18.17
CA ASN A 426 14.92 -13.74 -17.18
C ASN A 426 14.47 -14.11 -15.76
N ASP A 427 13.21 -13.82 -15.41
CA ASP A 427 12.65 -14.11 -14.09
C ASP A 427 12.54 -15.61 -13.84
N LEU A 428 12.13 -16.40 -14.84
CA LEU A 428 12.03 -17.85 -14.73
C LEU A 428 13.41 -18.50 -14.49
N VAL A 429 14.44 -18.05 -15.21
CA VAL A 429 15.78 -18.60 -15.04
C VAL A 429 16.41 -18.13 -13.74
N ARG A 430 16.26 -16.84 -13.38
CA ARG A 430 16.70 -16.34 -12.06
C ARG A 430 16.04 -17.11 -10.92
N GLY A 431 14.73 -17.31 -10.96
CA GLY A 431 13.96 -18.02 -9.94
C GLY A 431 14.44 -19.46 -9.68
N LYS A 432 14.98 -20.14 -10.71
CA LYS A 432 15.55 -21.49 -10.56
C LYS A 432 16.92 -21.52 -9.88
N PHE A 433 17.66 -20.41 -9.92
CA PHE A 433 19.03 -20.31 -9.39
C PHE A 433 19.12 -19.37 -8.16
N THR A 434 17.98 -18.92 -7.63
CA THR A 434 17.92 -18.15 -6.38
C THR A 434 18.06 -19.09 -5.19
N GLU A 435 19.11 -18.91 -4.40
CA GLU A 435 19.32 -19.67 -3.16
C GLU A 435 18.20 -19.36 -2.14
N PRO A 436 17.46 -20.36 -1.62
CA PRO A 436 16.32 -20.13 -0.73
C PRO A 436 16.69 -19.47 0.61
N THR A 437 17.95 -19.63 1.05
CA THR A 437 18.43 -19.20 2.37
C THR A 437 19.05 -17.81 2.38
N THR A 438 19.63 -17.36 1.26
CA THR A 438 20.33 -16.06 1.18
C THR A 438 19.71 -15.10 0.16
N GLY A 439 18.83 -15.57 -0.73
CA GLY A 439 18.22 -14.75 -1.78
C GLY A 439 19.22 -14.20 -2.81
N ARG A 440 20.48 -14.67 -2.80
CA ARG A 440 21.54 -14.22 -3.70
C ARG A 440 21.61 -15.15 -4.91
N ILE A 441 21.82 -14.57 -6.08
CA ILE A 441 22.06 -15.30 -7.33
C ILE A 441 23.53 -15.13 -7.69
N PRO A 442 24.30 -16.21 -7.96
CA PRO A 442 25.68 -16.08 -8.36
C PRO A 442 25.78 -15.41 -9.74
N LEU A 443 26.81 -14.59 -9.96
CA LEU A 443 26.93 -13.74 -11.13
C LEU A 443 26.88 -14.53 -12.45
N TRP A 444 27.45 -15.74 -12.50
CA TRP A 444 27.35 -16.63 -13.66
C TRP A 444 25.91 -17.04 -14.00
N ALA A 445 25.06 -17.23 -12.98
CA ALA A 445 23.65 -17.56 -13.16
C ALA A 445 22.83 -16.33 -13.58
N GLU A 446 23.19 -15.14 -13.10
CA GLU A 446 22.59 -13.90 -13.61
C GLU A 446 22.94 -13.64 -15.08
N LEU A 447 24.20 -13.89 -15.46
CA LEU A 447 24.65 -13.84 -16.86
C LEU A 447 23.90 -14.87 -17.72
N LEU A 448 23.73 -16.10 -17.22
CA LEU A 448 22.98 -17.16 -17.90
C LEU A 448 21.50 -16.82 -18.05
N ALA A 449 20.86 -16.26 -17.01
CA ALA A 449 19.49 -15.79 -17.07
C ALA A 449 19.31 -14.63 -18.05
N GLY A 450 20.27 -13.70 -18.09
CA GLY A 450 20.25 -12.62 -19.07
C GLY A 450 20.47 -13.14 -20.50
N GLY A 451 21.43 -14.04 -20.70
CA GLY A 451 21.76 -14.62 -21.99
C GLY A 451 20.64 -15.49 -22.56
N SER A 452 20.01 -16.34 -21.74
CA SER A 452 18.86 -17.17 -22.15
C SER A 452 17.64 -16.33 -22.53
N ALA A 453 17.36 -15.25 -21.79
CA ALA A 453 16.33 -14.28 -22.16
C ALA A 453 16.60 -13.61 -23.51
N GLY A 454 17.86 -13.20 -23.76
CA GLY A 454 18.29 -12.67 -25.06
C GLY A 454 18.13 -13.68 -26.19
N GLY A 455 18.46 -14.95 -25.95
CA GLY A 455 18.32 -16.02 -26.95
C GLY A 455 16.86 -16.33 -27.30
N ALA A 456 15.99 -16.42 -26.28
CA ALA A 456 14.57 -16.67 -26.47
C ALA A 456 13.87 -15.53 -27.24
N GLN A 457 14.25 -14.28 -26.96
CA GLN A 457 13.73 -13.10 -27.67
C GLN A 457 14.01 -13.17 -29.19
N VAL A 458 15.21 -13.58 -29.60
CA VAL A 458 15.64 -13.58 -31.01
C VAL A 458 14.74 -14.45 -31.89
N ILE A 459 14.18 -15.54 -31.37
CA ILE A 459 13.28 -16.42 -32.10
C ILE A 459 12.07 -15.63 -32.64
N PHE A 460 11.58 -14.66 -31.88
CA PHE A 460 10.41 -13.85 -32.21
C PHE A 460 10.77 -12.53 -32.88
N THR A 461 11.87 -11.89 -32.49
CA THR A 461 12.22 -10.56 -33.02
C THR A 461 12.92 -10.61 -34.37
N ASN A 462 13.59 -11.71 -34.71
CA ASN A 462 14.41 -11.77 -35.92
C ASN A 462 13.63 -11.52 -37.23
N PRO A 463 12.42 -12.08 -37.44
CA PRO A 463 11.58 -11.75 -38.61
C PRO A 463 11.18 -10.27 -38.69
N LEU A 464 10.97 -9.61 -37.54
CA LEU A 464 10.61 -8.19 -37.50
C LEU A 464 11.83 -7.30 -37.80
N GLU A 465 13.00 -7.66 -37.28
CA GLU A 465 14.23 -6.93 -37.48
C GLU A 465 14.74 -6.95 -38.91
N ILE A 466 14.69 -8.09 -39.60
CA ILE A 466 15.13 -8.17 -41.00
C ILE A 466 14.25 -7.31 -41.91
N VAL A 467 12.94 -7.26 -41.66
CA VAL A 467 12.00 -6.40 -42.39
C VAL A 467 12.29 -4.93 -42.11
N LYS A 468 12.52 -4.57 -40.83
CA LYS A 468 12.89 -3.20 -40.43
C LYS A 468 14.17 -2.74 -41.14
N ILE A 469 15.25 -3.52 -41.08
CA ILE A 469 16.55 -3.17 -41.66
C ILE A 469 16.43 -2.98 -43.18
N ARG A 470 15.73 -3.88 -43.88
CA ARG A 470 15.51 -3.77 -45.32
C ARG A 470 14.73 -2.51 -45.70
N LEU A 471 13.72 -2.12 -44.93
CA LEU A 471 12.97 -0.87 -45.16
C LEU A 471 13.80 0.38 -44.86
N GLN A 472 14.70 0.33 -43.88
CA GLN A 472 15.57 1.45 -43.52
C GLN A 472 16.64 1.73 -44.59
N VAL A 473 17.14 0.69 -45.26
CA VAL A 473 18.20 0.78 -46.28
C VAL A 473 17.64 1.04 -47.69
N GLN A 474 16.34 0.83 -47.93
CA GLN A 474 15.71 1.13 -49.21
C GLN A 474 15.89 2.59 -49.69
N GLY A 475 15.93 3.56 -48.77
CA GLY A 475 16.16 4.98 -49.11
C GLY A 475 17.56 5.24 -49.70
N GLU A 476 18.57 4.50 -49.22
CA GLU A 476 19.92 4.55 -49.77
C GLU A 476 20.03 3.83 -51.12
N ALA A 477 19.33 2.70 -51.26
CA ALA A 477 19.29 1.93 -52.50
C ALA A 477 18.57 2.70 -53.62
N ALA A 478 17.46 3.38 -53.30
CA ALA A 478 16.72 4.23 -54.23
C ALA A 478 17.58 5.37 -54.79
N LYS A 479 18.43 5.97 -53.95
CA LYS A 479 19.36 7.02 -54.37
C LYS A 479 20.54 6.51 -55.20
N ALA A 480 21.05 5.33 -54.89
CA ALA A 480 22.10 4.71 -55.70
C ALA A 480 21.57 4.39 -57.11
N ALA A 481 20.37 3.80 -57.20
CA ALA A 481 19.67 3.55 -58.45
C ALA A 481 19.38 4.85 -59.22
N ALA A 482 18.92 5.91 -58.55
CA ALA A 482 18.68 7.22 -59.17
C ALA A 482 19.97 7.90 -59.69
N ARG A 483 21.14 7.62 -59.09
CA ARG A 483 22.46 8.09 -59.60
C ARG A 483 22.92 7.31 -60.83
N GLU A 484 22.48 6.07 -60.96
CA GLU A 484 22.80 5.17 -62.08
C GLU A 484 21.73 5.21 -63.19
N GLY A 485 20.65 5.98 -63.02
CA GLY A 485 19.57 6.13 -63.99
C GLY A 485 18.54 4.98 -63.99
N GLU A 486 18.54 4.11 -62.98
CA GLU A 486 17.62 2.98 -62.86
C GLU A 486 16.32 3.33 -62.11
N GLU A 487 15.18 2.77 -62.54
CA GLU A 487 13.88 2.96 -61.89
C GLU A 487 13.76 2.09 -60.62
N PHE A 488 13.64 2.73 -59.45
CA PHE A 488 13.59 2.03 -58.16
C PHE A 488 12.20 2.10 -57.52
N THR A 489 11.48 0.97 -57.52
CA THR A 489 10.21 0.82 -56.80
C THR A 489 10.43 0.60 -55.30
N LYS A 490 9.84 1.46 -54.45
CA LYS A 490 9.82 1.27 -52.98
C LYS A 490 9.09 -0.05 -52.66
N ARG A 491 9.71 -0.91 -51.84
CA ARG A 491 9.19 -2.25 -51.53
C ARG A 491 8.45 -2.24 -50.19
N SER A 492 7.22 -2.75 -50.17
CA SER A 492 6.40 -2.90 -48.96
C SER A 492 6.94 -4.00 -48.03
N ALA A 493 6.68 -3.87 -46.72
CA ALA A 493 6.97 -4.89 -45.71
C ALA A 493 6.39 -6.27 -46.10
N MET A 494 5.14 -6.28 -46.59
CA MET A 494 4.44 -7.50 -46.98
C MET A 494 5.09 -8.18 -48.21
N TRP A 495 5.63 -7.38 -49.13
CA TRP A 495 6.37 -7.90 -50.28
C TRP A 495 7.68 -8.56 -49.83
N ILE A 496 8.41 -7.93 -48.88
CA ILE A 496 9.66 -8.47 -48.32
C ILE A 496 9.43 -9.82 -47.65
N VAL A 497 8.37 -9.93 -46.84
CA VAL A 497 7.99 -11.17 -46.15
C VAL A 497 7.68 -12.29 -47.15
N ARG A 498 6.87 -12.01 -48.18
CA ARG A 498 6.52 -12.99 -49.21
C ARG A 498 7.71 -13.43 -50.05
N HIS A 499 8.63 -12.51 -50.37
CA HIS A 499 9.78 -12.79 -51.22
C HIS A 499 10.91 -13.54 -50.50
N LEU A 500 11.10 -13.29 -49.20
CA LEU A 500 12.10 -14.01 -48.39
C LEU A 500 11.64 -15.41 -47.97
N GLY A 501 10.34 -15.60 -47.75
CA GLY A 501 9.81 -16.80 -47.13
C GLY A 501 10.30 -17.01 -45.69
N LEU A 502 9.83 -18.08 -45.04
CA LEU A 502 10.16 -18.39 -43.63
C LEU A 502 11.67 -18.57 -43.40
N MET A 503 12.37 -19.32 -44.25
CA MET A 503 13.81 -19.54 -44.14
C MET A 503 14.62 -18.26 -44.38
N GLY A 504 14.17 -17.38 -45.30
CA GLY A 504 14.83 -16.10 -45.55
C GLY A 504 14.64 -15.10 -44.41
N LEU A 505 13.51 -15.15 -43.69
CA LEU A 505 13.28 -14.33 -42.50
C LEU A 505 14.22 -14.69 -41.34
N TYR A 506 14.67 -15.94 -41.25
CA TYR A 506 15.67 -16.38 -40.27
C TYR A 506 17.13 -16.20 -40.72
N LYS A 507 17.36 -15.68 -41.93
CA LYS A 507 18.70 -15.37 -42.43
C LYS A 507 19.34 -14.27 -41.57
N GLY A 508 20.46 -14.59 -40.94
CA GLY A 508 21.17 -13.69 -40.00
C GLY A 508 20.76 -13.84 -38.54
N ALA A 509 19.94 -14.84 -38.17
CA ALA A 509 19.59 -15.12 -36.78
C ALA A 509 20.81 -15.37 -35.89
N SER A 510 21.87 -16.00 -36.42
CA SER A 510 23.14 -16.19 -35.70
C SER A 510 23.84 -14.87 -35.35
N ALA A 511 23.70 -13.85 -36.21
CA ALA A 511 24.22 -12.52 -35.93
C ALA A 511 23.35 -11.74 -34.92
N CYS A 512 22.04 -12.01 -34.90
CA CYS A 512 21.15 -11.51 -33.84
C CYS A 512 21.49 -12.12 -32.48
N LEU A 513 21.68 -13.44 -32.42
CA LEU A 513 22.09 -14.12 -31.20
C LEU A 513 23.43 -13.59 -30.68
N LEU A 514 24.41 -13.38 -31.56
CA LEU A 514 25.72 -12.81 -31.20
C LEU A 514 25.60 -11.41 -30.55
N ARG A 515 24.57 -10.63 -30.90
CA ARG A 515 24.33 -9.31 -30.30
C ARG A 515 23.48 -9.40 -29.03
N ASP A 516 22.37 -10.11 -29.09
CA ASP A 516 21.30 -10.03 -28.10
C ASP A 516 21.58 -10.86 -26.84
N VAL A 517 22.31 -11.96 -26.98
CA VAL A 517 22.76 -12.78 -25.85
C VAL A 517 23.77 -12.00 -24.99
N PRO A 518 24.88 -11.46 -25.53
CA PRO A 518 25.81 -10.65 -24.73
C PRO A 518 25.18 -9.35 -24.21
N PHE A 519 24.31 -8.71 -25.00
CA PHE A 519 23.65 -7.48 -24.56
C PHE A 519 22.79 -7.74 -23.32
N SER A 520 22.00 -8.82 -23.34
CA SER A 520 21.11 -9.16 -22.23
C SER A 520 21.86 -9.73 -21.03
N ALA A 521 22.92 -10.51 -21.27
CA ALA A 521 23.82 -10.98 -20.23
C ALA A 521 24.50 -9.83 -19.49
N ILE A 522 24.87 -8.73 -20.15
CA ILE A 522 25.46 -7.56 -19.46
C ILE A 522 24.36 -6.70 -18.83
N TYR A 523 23.26 -6.47 -19.55
CA TYR A 523 22.20 -5.54 -19.14
C TYR A 523 21.50 -5.97 -17.86
N PHE A 524 21.09 -7.24 -17.73
CA PHE A 524 20.27 -7.68 -16.59
C PHE A 524 21.01 -7.68 -15.25
N PRO A 525 22.26 -8.17 -15.14
CA PRO A 525 23.07 -8.03 -13.93
C PRO A 525 23.40 -6.57 -13.64
N ALA A 526 23.83 -5.79 -14.66
CA ALA A 526 24.06 -4.37 -14.44
C ALA A 526 22.80 -3.67 -13.90
N TYR A 527 21.63 -4.01 -14.42
CA TYR A 527 20.36 -3.46 -13.96
C TYR A 527 19.99 -3.93 -12.53
N SER A 528 20.15 -5.23 -12.21
CA SER A 528 19.81 -5.75 -10.87
C SER A 528 20.73 -5.18 -9.78
N HIS A 529 22.05 -5.13 -10.03
CA HIS A 529 23.00 -4.56 -9.07
C HIS A 529 22.86 -3.05 -8.95
N LEU A 530 22.57 -2.33 -10.04
CA LEU A 530 22.38 -0.88 -9.95
C LEU A 530 21.10 -0.52 -9.18
N LYS A 531 20.02 -1.30 -9.32
CA LYS A 531 18.83 -1.12 -8.50
C LYS A 531 19.10 -1.41 -7.02
N ARG A 532 19.78 -2.53 -6.71
CA ARG A 532 20.09 -2.94 -5.33
C ARG A 532 21.12 -2.02 -4.67
N ASP A 533 22.27 -1.83 -5.30
CA ASP A 533 23.47 -1.23 -4.68
C ASP A 533 23.48 0.30 -4.77
N MET A 534 22.92 0.90 -5.83
CA MET A 534 22.92 2.35 -6.03
C MET A 534 21.63 3.04 -5.60
N PHE A 535 20.47 2.40 -5.84
CA PHE A 535 19.16 2.97 -5.48
C PHE A 535 18.53 2.34 -4.22
N GLY A 536 19.14 1.28 -3.70
CA GLY A 536 18.72 0.63 -2.46
C GLY A 536 17.44 -0.19 -2.61
N GLU A 537 17.22 -0.85 -3.75
CA GLU A 537 16.10 -1.78 -3.93
C GLU A 537 16.18 -2.88 -2.88
N SER A 538 15.19 -2.94 -2.00
CA SER A 538 15.06 -3.97 -0.98
C SER A 538 13.59 -4.40 -0.90
N PRO A 539 13.27 -5.54 -0.24
CA PRO A 539 11.88 -5.92 0.00
C PRO A 539 11.06 -4.83 0.70
N ALA A 540 11.72 -3.93 1.46
CA ALA A 540 11.12 -2.79 2.14
C ALA A 540 11.06 -1.49 1.29
N LYS A 541 11.90 -1.37 0.25
CA LYS A 541 11.99 -0.18 -0.60
C LYS A 541 11.96 -0.56 -2.08
N LYS A 542 10.79 -0.43 -2.71
CA LYS A 542 10.66 -0.48 -4.18
C LYS A 542 11.04 0.88 -4.77
N LEU A 543 11.80 0.87 -5.88
CA LEU A 543 12.21 2.09 -6.56
C LEU A 543 11.02 2.74 -7.26
N GLY A 544 10.99 4.08 -7.25
CA GLY A 544 10.07 4.84 -8.08
C GLY A 544 10.36 4.67 -9.57
N VAL A 545 9.38 4.97 -10.45
CA VAL A 545 9.52 4.82 -11.91
C VAL A 545 10.74 5.57 -12.44
N LEU A 546 10.99 6.79 -11.94
CA LEU A 546 12.17 7.58 -12.31
C LEU A 546 13.50 6.89 -11.95
N GLN A 547 13.57 6.25 -10.77
CA GLN A 547 14.78 5.54 -10.33
C GLN A 547 14.97 4.24 -11.11
N LEU A 548 13.90 3.48 -11.37
CA LEU A 548 13.92 2.28 -12.22
C LEU A 548 14.38 2.60 -13.63
N LEU A 549 13.91 3.71 -14.21
CA LEU A 549 14.30 4.13 -15.55
C LEU A 549 15.71 4.70 -15.61
N THR A 550 16.13 5.45 -14.58
CA THR A 550 17.53 5.92 -14.48
C THR A 550 18.49 4.74 -14.33
N ALA A 551 18.12 3.73 -13.53
CA ALA A 551 18.88 2.49 -13.43
C ALA A 551 18.95 1.76 -14.78
N ALA A 552 17.84 1.68 -15.50
CA ALA A 552 17.78 1.05 -16.82
C ALA A 552 18.64 1.80 -17.86
N ALA A 553 18.67 3.13 -17.80
CA ALA A 553 19.48 3.96 -18.68
C ALA A 553 20.97 3.71 -18.45
N ILE A 554 21.43 3.80 -17.20
CA ILE A 554 22.85 3.61 -16.84
C ILE A 554 23.30 2.18 -17.12
N ALA A 555 22.50 1.16 -16.78
CA ALA A 555 22.79 -0.24 -17.08
C ALA A 555 22.84 -0.52 -18.60
N GLY A 556 22.06 0.23 -19.39
CA GLY A 556 22.01 0.12 -20.86
C GLY A 556 23.27 0.63 -21.57
N MET A 557 23.98 1.61 -21.00
CA MET A 557 25.16 2.23 -21.63
C MET A 557 26.32 1.24 -21.88
N PRO A 558 26.83 0.49 -20.87
CA PRO A 558 27.92 -0.47 -21.09
C PRO A 558 27.46 -1.65 -21.95
N ALA A 559 26.23 -2.14 -21.75
CA ALA A 559 25.67 -3.22 -22.56
C ALA A 559 25.59 -2.82 -24.05
N ALA A 560 25.16 -1.59 -24.35
CA ALA A 560 25.08 -1.08 -25.71
C ALA A 560 26.45 -0.88 -26.35
N TYR A 561 27.40 -0.28 -25.62
CA TYR A 561 28.72 0.03 -26.17
C TYR A 561 29.55 -1.23 -26.43
N LEU A 562 29.66 -2.13 -25.44
CA LEU A 562 30.46 -3.36 -25.53
C LEU A 562 29.95 -4.32 -26.62
N THR A 563 28.66 -4.30 -26.92
CA THR A 563 28.07 -5.14 -27.98
C THR A 563 27.98 -4.45 -29.35
N THR A 564 28.57 -3.27 -29.52
CA THR A 564 28.59 -2.54 -30.81
C THR A 564 29.28 -3.34 -31.92
N PRO A 565 30.44 -4.00 -31.69
CA PRO A 565 31.07 -4.83 -32.73
C PRO A 565 30.14 -5.91 -33.31
N CYS A 566 29.38 -6.58 -32.45
CA CYS A 566 28.42 -7.62 -32.85
C CYS A 566 27.27 -7.02 -33.67
N ASP A 567 26.81 -5.83 -33.31
CA ASP A 567 25.75 -5.10 -34.00
C ASP A 567 26.20 -4.60 -35.40
N VAL A 568 27.45 -4.20 -35.57
CA VAL A 568 28.03 -3.84 -36.88
C VAL A 568 28.12 -5.06 -37.80
N ILE A 569 28.57 -6.21 -37.29
CA ILE A 569 28.62 -7.45 -38.07
C ILE A 569 27.20 -7.87 -38.51
N LYS A 570 26.24 -7.82 -37.58
CA LYS A 570 24.83 -8.13 -37.85
C LYS A 570 24.24 -7.25 -38.94
N THR A 571 24.37 -5.93 -38.79
CA THR A 571 23.79 -4.96 -39.74
C THR A 571 24.36 -5.16 -41.14
N ARG A 572 25.67 -5.39 -41.29
CA ARG A 572 26.29 -5.65 -42.59
C ARG A 572 25.86 -6.98 -43.23
N LEU A 573 25.61 -8.02 -42.43
CA LEU A 573 25.18 -9.33 -42.90
C LEU A 573 23.70 -9.37 -43.32
N GLN A 574 22.85 -8.58 -42.65
CA GLN A 574 21.40 -8.53 -42.91
C GLN A 574 21.01 -7.57 -44.04
N VAL A 575 21.91 -6.66 -44.42
CA VAL A 575 21.73 -5.80 -45.58
C VAL A 575 22.11 -6.56 -46.86
N GLU A 576 21.22 -6.48 -47.86
CA GLU A 576 21.44 -7.03 -49.19
C GLU A 576 22.64 -6.34 -49.84
N ALA A 577 23.68 -7.11 -50.21
CA ALA A 577 24.87 -6.57 -50.85
C ALA A 577 24.52 -6.01 -52.24
N ARG A 578 24.98 -4.80 -52.55
CA ARG A 578 24.78 -4.18 -53.87
C ARG A 578 25.69 -4.85 -54.90
N LYS A 579 25.39 -4.67 -56.20
CA LYS A 579 26.33 -5.02 -57.28
C LYS A 579 27.63 -4.21 -57.07
N GLY A 580 28.72 -4.89 -56.76
CA GLY A 580 30.04 -4.27 -56.50
C GLY A 580 30.45 -4.16 -55.02
N ASP A 581 29.56 -4.47 -54.07
CA ASP A 581 29.92 -4.53 -52.65
C ASP A 581 30.44 -5.93 -52.26
N THR A 582 31.29 -6.00 -51.21
CA THR A 582 31.74 -7.27 -50.63
C THR A 582 30.56 -8.06 -50.05
N SER A 583 30.33 -9.27 -50.59
CA SER A 583 29.37 -10.22 -50.03
C SER A 583 30.00 -10.99 -48.86
N TYR A 584 29.16 -11.34 -47.88
CA TYR A 584 29.56 -12.05 -46.67
C TYR A 584 28.87 -13.40 -46.61
N ASN A 585 29.65 -14.47 -46.51
CA ASN A 585 29.13 -15.84 -46.46
C ASN A 585 28.93 -16.36 -45.03
N GLY A 586 29.16 -15.52 -44.01
CA GLY A 586 28.96 -15.87 -42.62
C GLY A 586 29.53 -14.85 -41.64
N LEU A 587 29.35 -15.10 -40.34
CA LEU A 587 29.75 -14.21 -39.26
C LEU A 587 31.27 -14.00 -39.17
N ARG A 588 32.03 -15.10 -39.29
CA ARG A 588 33.49 -15.10 -39.27
C ARG A 588 34.06 -14.41 -40.51
N ASP A 589 33.49 -14.69 -41.68
CA ASP A 589 33.88 -14.06 -42.95
C ASP A 589 33.65 -12.54 -42.91
N ALA A 590 32.49 -12.11 -42.38
CA ALA A 590 32.21 -10.69 -42.15
C ALA A 590 33.20 -10.05 -41.18
N ALA A 591 33.48 -10.67 -40.03
CA ALA A 591 34.43 -10.12 -39.06
C ALA A 591 35.84 -9.98 -39.65
N VAL A 592 36.34 -10.99 -40.37
CA VAL A 592 37.67 -10.97 -40.97
C VAL A 592 37.78 -9.92 -42.07
N LYS A 593 36.79 -9.84 -42.98
CA LYS A 593 36.78 -8.84 -44.07
C LYS A 593 36.67 -7.41 -43.53
N VAL A 594 35.78 -7.16 -42.55
CA VAL A 594 35.65 -5.83 -41.94
C VAL A 594 36.95 -5.40 -41.25
N PHE A 595 37.61 -6.31 -40.54
CA PHE A 595 38.89 -6.02 -39.89
C PHE A 595 40.01 -5.74 -40.91
N ARG A 596 40.07 -6.52 -42.00
CA ARG A 596 41.10 -6.40 -43.02
C ARG A 596 40.91 -5.17 -43.93
N GLU A 597 39.68 -4.80 -44.25
CA GLU A 597 39.36 -3.73 -45.20
C GLU A 597 39.19 -2.36 -44.52
N GLU A 598 38.65 -2.30 -43.30
CA GLU A 598 38.30 -1.04 -42.62
C GLU A 598 38.97 -0.83 -41.25
N GLY A 599 39.64 -1.87 -40.70
CA GLY A 599 40.33 -1.83 -39.42
C GLY A 599 39.42 -1.89 -38.19
N ALA A 600 40.04 -1.93 -37.00
CA ALA A 600 39.36 -2.14 -35.71
C ALA A 600 38.33 -1.04 -35.36
N ARG A 601 38.53 0.20 -35.81
CA ARG A 601 37.61 1.32 -35.55
C ARG A 601 36.26 1.15 -36.25
N ALA A 602 36.18 0.35 -37.33
CA ALA A 602 34.95 0.11 -38.06
C ALA A 602 33.88 -0.61 -37.21
N PHE A 603 34.29 -1.47 -36.28
CA PHE A 603 33.40 -2.21 -35.39
C PHE A 603 32.67 -1.34 -34.37
N PHE A 604 33.14 -0.12 -34.11
CA PHE A 604 32.52 0.82 -33.19
C PHE A 604 31.78 1.97 -33.90
N LYS A 605 31.68 1.93 -35.24
CA LYS A 605 30.88 2.90 -36.02
C LYS A 605 29.43 2.86 -35.53
N GLY A 606 28.89 4.03 -35.17
CA GLY A 606 27.54 4.16 -34.62
C GLY A 606 27.38 3.80 -33.13
N GLY A 607 28.46 3.46 -32.42
CA GLY A 607 28.42 3.12 -30.98
C GLY A 607 27.90 4.26 -30.10
N VAL A 608 28.39 5.49 -30.32
CA VAL A 608 27.90 6.69 -29.58
C VAL A 608 26.43 6.95 -29.88
N ALA A 609 26.01 6.85 -31.15
CA ALA A 609 24.60 7.00 -31.52
C ALA A 609 23.72 5.97 -30.81
N ARG A 610 24.21 4.73 -30.62
CA ARG A 610 23.51 3.67 -29.88
C ARG A 610 23.35 3.98 -28.39
N VAL A 611 24.36 4.56 -27.74
CA VAL A 611 24.30 4.97 -26.33
C VAL A 611 23.36 6.16 -26.16
N VAL A 612 23.54 7.21 -26.98
CA VAL A 612 22.72 8.43 -26.99
C VAL A 612 21.26 8.14 -27.32
N ARG A 613 20.97 7.06 -28.06
CA ARG A 613 19.61 6.59 -28.29
C ARG A 613 18.91 6.13 -27.02
N SER A 614 19.63 5.49 -26.10
CA SER A 614 19.02 4.77 -24.98
C SER A 614 18.41 5.74 -23.97
N SER A 615 19.14 6.79 -23.56
CA SER A 615 18.68 7.71 -22.51
C SER A 615 17.40 8.51 -22.86
N PRO A 616 17.27 9.15 -24.05
CA PRO A 616 16.06 9.87 -24.43
C PRO A 616 14.85 8.95 -24.61
N GLN A 617 15.06 7.71 -25.09
CA GLN A 617 13.97 6.75 -25.29
C GLN A 617 13.27 6.47 -23.95
N PHE A 618 14.04 6.35 -22.87
CA PHE A 618 13.48 6.17 -21.52
C PHE A 618 12.74 7.41 -21.02
N GLY A 619 13.27 8.62 -21.25
CA GLY A 619 12.60 9.87 -20.87
C GLY A 619 11.24 10.05 -21.55
N PHE A 620 11.15 9.80 -22.86
CA PHE A 620 9.88 9.88 -23.59
C PHE A 620 8.90 8.76 -23.20
N THR A 621 9.41 7.57 -22.90
CA THR A 621 8.58 6.46 -22.39
C THR A 621 7.96 6.83 -21.04
N LEU A 622 8.74 7.46 -20.14
CA LEU A 622 8.25 7.93 -18.84
C LEU A 622 7.16 8.97 -18.99
N ALA A 623 7.42 10.04 -19.75
CA ALA A 623 6.46 11.10 -19.96
C ALA A 623 5.15 10.57 -20.57
N ALA A 624 5.25 9.64 -21.52
CA ALA A 624 4.07 9.00 -22.09
C ALA A 624 3.34 8.11 -21.09
N TYR A 625 4.06 7.36 -20.26
CA TYR A 625 3.45 6.53 -19.23
C TYR A 625 2.71 7.36 -18.19
N GLU A 626 3.29 8.45 -17.70
CA GLU A 626 2.66 9.38 -16.75
C GLU A 626 1.40 10.04 -17.36
N VAL A 627 1.49 10.51 -18.60
CA VAL A 627 0.35 11.10 -19.32
C VAL A 627 -0.76 10.06 -19.55
N LEU A 628 -0.41 8.84 -19.96
CA LEU A 628 -1.38 7.77 -20.20
C LEU A 628 -2.05 7.31 -18.91
N GLN A 629 -1.29 7.24 -17.82
CA GLN A 629 -1.84 6.89 -16.51
C GLN A 629 -2.80 7.98 -16.00
N ASN A 630 -2.52 9.25 -16.27
CA ASN A 630 -3.39 10.37 -15.91
C ASN A 630 -4.61 10.49 -16.84
N ALA A 631 -4.49 10.13 -18.12
CA ALA A 631 -5.55 10.26 -19.12
C ALA A 631 -6.51 9.05 -19.17
N LEU A 632 -6.04 7.86 -18.75
CA LEU A 632 -6.85 6.64 -18.66
C LEU A 632 -6.86 6.09 -17.22
N PRO A 633 -7.38 6.85 -16.24
CA PRO A 633 -7.61 6.32 -14.90
C PRO A 633 -8.75 5.30 -14.95
N MET A 634 -8.56 4.15 -14.32
CA MET A 634 -9.58 3.09 -14.26
C MET A 634 -10.82 3.59 -13.48
N PRO A 635 -12.06 3.28 -13.93
CA PRO A 635 -13.26 3.59 -13.16
C PRO A 635 -13.23 2.80 -11.84
N GLY A 636 -13.21 3.51 -10.71
CA GLY A 636 -13.07 2.93 -9.37
C GLY A 636 -11.75 3.24 -8.65
N HIS A 637 -10.82 3.97 -9.27
CA HIS A 637 -9.71 4.62 -8.57
C HIS A 637 -9.92 6.13 -8.60
N GLU A 638 -10.46 6.68 -7.51
CA GLU A 638 -10.38 8.11 -7.28
C GLU A 638 -8.90 8.52 -7.25
N THR A 639 -8.56 9.50 -8.09
CA THR A 639 -7.28 10.18 -8.07
C THR A 639 -7.14 10.93 -6.75
N ALA A 640 -6.64 10.24 -5.71
CA ALA A 640 -6.08 10.91 -4.55
C ALA A 640 -4.89 11.78 -5.02
N PRO A 641 -4.82 13.06 -4.63
CA PRO A 641 -3.71 13.92 -5.01
C PRO A 641 -2.41 13.29 -4.51
N HIS A 642 -1.50 12.96 -5.44
CA HIS A 642 -0.22 12.28 -5.18
C HIS A 642 -0.30 11.22 -4.07
N ALA A 643 -1.00 10.11 -4.36
CA ALA A 643 -0.81 8.90 -3.59
C ALA A 643 0.67 8.50 -3.62
N PRO A 644 1.37 8.40 -2.47
CA PRO A 644 2.66 7.73 -2.45
C PRO A 644 2.45 6.30 -2.93
N THR A 645 3.45 5.81 -3.68
CA THR A 645 3.73 4.44 -4.12
C THR A 645 2.91 3.36 -3.38
N PRO A 646 2.46 2.28 -4.06
CA PRO A 646 2.16 1.05 -3.36
C PRO A 646 3.48 0.44 -2.85
N SER A 647 4.06 1.03 -1.79
CA SER A 647 4.55 0.21 -0.70
C SER A 647 3.39 -0.72 -0.35
N GLN A 648 3.67 -1.99 -0.09
CA GLN A 648 2.74 -2.73 0.75
C GLN A 648 2.63 -1.90 2.04
N SER A 649 1.60 -1.07 2.10
CA SER A 649 1.22 -0.33 3.28
C SER A 649 0.89 -1.39 4.29
N ILE A 650 1.73 -1.53 5.31
CA ILE A 650 1.36 -2.31 6.47
C ILE A 650 0.26 -1.48 7.13
N PRO A 651 -1.00 -1.95 7.14
CA PRO A 651 -2.03 -1.28 7.91
C PRO A 651 -1.55 -1.18 9.37
N GLY A 652 -1.89 -0.12 10.07
CA GLY A 652 -1.48 0.08 11.47
C GLY A 652 -0.14 0.78 11.72
N LEU A 653 0.83 0.79 10.78
CA LEU A 653 2.17 1.36 11.02
C LEU A 653 2.44 2.71 10.34
N GLN A 654 1.44 3.58 10.22
CA GLN A 654 1.62 4.96 9.75
C GLN A 654 0.84 5.91 10.67
N GLU A 655 1.38 7.11 10.92
CA GLU A 655 0.60 8.19 11.56
C GLU A 655 -0.74 8.31 10.84
N ALA A 656 -1.82 8.25 11.61
CA ALA A 656 -3.16 8.20 11.04
C ALA A 656 -3.39 9.46 10.19
N ARG A 657 -3.54 9.26 8.87
CA ARG A 657 -3.81 10.33 7.89
C ARG A 657 -5.26 10.78 7.89
N THR A 658 -6.11 10.14 8.70
CA THR A 658 -7.53 10.45 8.89
C THR A 658 -7.67 11.79 9.62
N PRO A 659 -8.66 12.64 9.28
CA PRO A 659 -8.84 13.90 9.99
C PRO A 659 -9.02 13.67 11.49
N LEU A 660 -8.42 14.54 12.31
CA LEU A 660 -8.39 14.47 13.77
C LEU A 660 -9.75 14.17 14.44
N PRO A 661 -10.88 14.77 14.01
CA PRO A 661 -12.21 14.48 14.59
C PRO A 661 -12.62 13.00 14.47
N TYR A 662 -12.26 12.32 13.37
CA TYR A 662 -12.53 10.90 13.19
C TYR A 662 -11.69 10.03 14.15
N LEU A 663 -10.45 10.41 14.40
CA LEU A 663 -9.59 9.70 15.35
C LEU A 663 -10.09 9.87 16.78
N ARG A 664 -10.58 11.06 17.14
CA ARG A 664 -11.11 11.33 18.47
C ARG A 664 -12.42 10.59 18.74
N SER A 665 -13.34 10.55 17.78
CA SER A 665 -14.58 9.76 17.90
C SER A 665 -14.28 8.26 18.02
N ARG A 666 -13.32 7.74 17.24
CA ARG A 666 -12.86 6.35 17.35
C ARG A 666 -12.27 6.06 18.74
N ASN A 667 -11.36 6.90 19.23
CA ASN A 667 -10.70 6.69 20.51
C ASN A 667 -11.71 6.80 21.69
N ALA A 668 -12.67 7.72 21.62
CA ALA A 668 -13.76 7.81 22.59
C ALA A 668 -14.57 6.51 22.65
N LEU A 669 -14.89 5.94 21.48
CA LEU A 669 -15.61 4.68 21.37
C LEU A 669 -14.80 3.50 21.91
N GLN A 670 -13.48 3.48 21.72
CA GLN A 670 -12.60 2.47 22.33
C GLN A 670 -12.66 2.53 23.87
N ILE A 671 -12.63 3.73 24.46
CA ILE A 671 -12.76 3.91 25.91
C ILE A 671 -14.13 3.43 26.42
N ILE A 672 -15.20 3.65 25.65
CA ILE A 672 -16.54 3.15 26.00
C ILE A 672 -16.60 1.61 25.90
N LEU A 673 -16.00 1.02 24.85
CA LEU A 673 -15.96 -0.43 24.66
C LEU A 673 -15.05 -1.16 25.67
N ASP A 674 -14.09 -0.45 26.29
CA ASP A 674 -13.34 -0.94 27.44
C ASP A 674 -14.23 -1.18 28.69
N LEU A 675 -15.46 -0.64 28.73
CA LEU A 675 -16.45 -0.95 29.77
C LEU A 675 -17.11 -2.31 29.55
N ASP A 676 -17.63 -2.53 28.34
CA ASP A 676 -18.15 -3.81 27.86
C ASP A 676 -18.28 -3.76 26.32
N LEU A 677 -18.02 -4.86 25.63
CA LEU A 677 -18.19 -4.93 24.17
C LEU A 677 -19.66 -4.85 23.73
N GLY A 678 -20.60 -5.05 24.66
CA GLY A 678 -22.04 -5.02 24.44
C GLY A 678 -22.67 -3.64 24.31
N PHE A 679 -21.91 -2.56 24.55
CA PHE A 679 -22.36 -1.19 24.30
C PHE A 679 -22.71 -1.02 22.80
N SER A 680 -24.01 -1.00 22.49
CA SER A 680 -24.58 -0.67 21.18
C SER A 680 -26.10 -0.40 21.30
N ARG A 681 -26.63 0.57 20.55
CA ARG A 681 -28.05 0.96 20.57
C ARG A 681 -29.00 -0.12 20.01
N LEU A 682 -28.47 -1.16 19.32
CA LEU A 682 -29.24 -2.15 18.56
C LEU A 682 -29.80 -3.35 19.36
N LYS A 683 -29.70 -3.40 20.69
CA LYS A 683 -30.45 -4.40 21.47
C LYS A 683 -31.94 -4.03 21.52
N LYS A 684 -32.67 -4.27 20.43
CA LYS A 684 -34.13 -4.46 20.51
C LYS A 684 -34.38 -5.81 21.20
N PRO A 685 -35.10 -5.87 22.33
CA PRO A 685 -35.56 -7.15 22.86
C PRO A 685 -36.58 -7.74 21.89
N ASP A 686 -36.46 -9.04 21.61
CA ASP A 686 -37.48 -9.79 20.89
C ASP A 686 -38.83 -9.66 21.61
N GLY A 687 -39.76 -8.89 21.01
CA GLY A 687 -41.19 -8.96 21.34
C GLY A 687 -41.76 -7.96 22.37
N ALA A 688 -41.32 -6.70 22.43
CA ALA A 688 -42.06 -5.66 23.18
C ALA A 688 -42.38 -4.42 22.33
N ALA A 689 -43.66 -4.08 22.29
CA ALA A 689 -44.24 -2.96 21.56
C ALA A 689 -43.81 -1.59 22.11
N THR A 690 -43.65 -0.64 21.18
CA THR A 690 -43.73 0.83 21.31
C THR A 690 -43.49 1.46 22.69
N GLY A 691 -42.36 2.16 22.81
CA GLY A 691 -42.21 3.34 23.69
C GLY A 691 -41.60 3.09 25.06
N HIS A 692 -40.31 2.76 25.13
CA HIS A 692 -39.54 2.91 26.38
C HIS A 692 -38.15 3.49 26.11
N THR A 693 -38.01 4.75 26.54
CA THR A 693 -36.81 5.58 26.61
C THR A 693 -35.75 4.88 27.47
N TRP A 694 -34.53 4.71 26.97
CA TRP A 694 -33.43 3.95 27.60
C TRP A 694 -32.66 4.74 28.70
N LEU A 695 -33.23 5.82 29.23
CA LEU A 695 -32.69 6.55 30.39
C LEU A 695 -33.78 6.67 31.44
N PRO A 696 -33.48 6.50 32.75
CA PRO A 696 -34.49 6.64 33.79
C PRO A 696 -35.13 8.03 33.68
N LYS A 697 -36.47 8.06 33.59
CA LYS A 697 -37.26 9.29 33.63
C LYS A 697 -36.94 10.03 34.94
N PHE A 698 -36.13 11.08 34.87
CA PHE A 698 -36.14 12.11 35.91
C PHE A 698 -37.57 12.65 35.97
N ARG A 699 -38.29 12.36 37.07
CA ARG A 699 -39.63 12.88 37.32
C ARG A 699 -39.64 14.39 37.10
N SER A 700 -40.32 14.84 36.05
CA SER A 700 -40.65 16.24 35.85
C SER A 700 -41.74 16.63 36.84
N ALA A 701 -41.40 17.40 37.89
CA ALA A 701 -42.39 18.23 38.55
C ALA A 701 -42.73 19.40 37.59
N ALA A 702 -44.03 19.67 37.44
CA ALA A 702 -44.61 20.58 36.47
C ALA A 702 -44.05 22.03 36.56
N PRO A 703 -44.01 22.78 35.44
CA PRO A 703 -43.60 24.19 35.46
C PRO A 703 -44.67 25.05 36.15
N ALA A 704 -44.22 25.86 37.12
CA ALA A 704 -45.04 26.90 37.74
C ALA A 704 -45.38 27.99 36.71
N ALA A 705 -46.63 28.43 36.71
CA ALA A 705 -47.19 29.45 35.83
C ALA A 705 -46.49 30.82 35.99
N PRO A 706 -46.45 31.66 34.93
CA PRO A 706 -45.81 32.97 34.97
C PRO A 706 -46.64 33.96 35.80
N VAL A 707 -46.02 34.54 36.83
CA VAL A 707 -46.60 35.65 37.59
C VAL A 707 -46.43 36.93 36.79
N THR A 708 -47.56 37.50 36.38
CA THR A 708 -47.69 38.85 35.81
C THR A 708 -47.29 39.89 36.84
N ALA A 709 -46.32 40.74 36.50
CA ALA A 709 -45.98 41.93 37.27
C ALA A 709 -47.08 42.99 37.08
N ALA A 710 -47.79 43.31 38.15
CA ALA A 710 -48.58 44.53 38.27
C ALA A 710 -47.83 45.47 39.24
N GLU A 711 -47.37 46.59 38.71
CA GLU A 711 -47.02 47.79 39.48
C GLU A 711 -48.28 48.35 40.14
N GLU A 712 -48.21 48.68 41.43
CA GLU A 712 -48.55 50.01 41.97
C GLU A 712 -48.28 50.09 43.50
N PRO A 713 -48.09 51.31 44.05
CA PRO A 713 -47.15 51.58 45.13
C PRO A 713 -47.82 51.63 46.50
N ARG A 714 -47.02 51.58 47.57
CA ARG A 714 -47.42 52.11 48.87
C ARG A 714 -46.33 52.95 49.50
N GLU A 715 -46.81 54.09 49.98
CA GLU A 715 -46.27 54.97 51.02
C GLU A 715 -45.68 54.23 52.22
#